data_AF-A0AAE0KVL3-F1
#
_entry.id   AF-A0AAE0KVL3-F1
#
_cell.length_a   1.000
_cell.length_b   1.000
_cell.length_c   1.000
_cell.angle_alpha   90.00
_cell.angle_beta   90.00
_cell.angle_gamma   90.00
#
_symmetry.space_group_name_H-M   'P 1'
#
loop_
_entity.id
_entity.type
_entity.pdbx_description
1 polymer ?
#
loop_
_entity_poly.entity_id
_entity_poly.type
_entity_poly.pdbx_seq_one_letter_code
_entity_poly.pdbx_strand_id
1 'polypeptide(L)'
;MTSRDNKCQSTDEWEMVSPVTQKEDDPDAWNELMENKLPPGSTFCTEGICYVLRYPVNKLMEDVSRVARSTCSCNACTSRAKQYVGDAGPDGALFLAGISDSSDFNLTTAGEQEQIVKMRELAMKCCSRGKPVPIVVTDSTYELPQQGRIGDQLFFHWTIRPKNVTAPAEAAHFDSLKHYLSQIDARLIKLTEPEAVLSVKIMEEERPGLARPDHWASVIRWVQTIQAKATKPFEEMTEEEKVELRIFAIMTGRHESSTHKDFHQSSNLVDFLTYGSREALRQEMDTRSDPANYMISQLNRRLNKESVTSPHIIGLTWDGKFTDDLDLHVITPRGKEVCYNRKNADGCRLDFDANVSIGEAEPCENISVVPGKYKICVNNFTRRTHRSPIPFQIVCRSVGQPDQIYEGVWGVNRQKDDKIHVCTHQFWETAKSPEELELSEKASRRALAQAADWDSRVGVPKATIATVESVENRGMLLVSPQRRSSTTPLSPSAVHTANSSGSAVNCSFEQLLVQKSQKKKKQFLSENCRQLPSTFADVVDLIKSGRHTLSVNLRDHAPGYLVDIATNSPDVRKCNLPAPCHYRDKFTPPHEQLEIGNARLDKTWVKVGRENTVSVCAITQLGTSYFLALENAKLPTSEDFPLGSGFYPTDLSVDYHMHRERWTYFHTQLRPSIVTGSRPMIGCFLIGEKATIYLDDTKLTVAV
;
A
#
# COMPACT_ATOMS: atom_id res chain seq x y z
N MET A 1 -8.36 22.16 40.51
CA MET A 1 -8.18 21.10 41.53
C MET A 1 -7.67 19.86 40.80
N THR A 2 -6.57 19.21 41.17
CA THR A 2 -5.60 19.47 42.26
C THR A 2 -4.25 19.88 41.67
N SER A 3 -3.61 20.93 42.20
CA SER A 3 -2.19 21.14 41.94
C SER A 3 -1.36 20.15 42.78
N ARG A 4 -0.14 19.85 42.31
CA ARG A 4 0.94 19.33 43.15
C ARG A 4 2.08 20.32 43.12
N ASP A 5 1.93 21.36 43.94
CA ASP A 5 2.96 22.35 44.22
C ASP A 5 4.13 21.70 45.00
N ASN A 6 4.93 20.87 44.33
CA ASN A 6 6.25 20.48 44.81
C ASN A 6 7.24 21.64 44.65
N LYS A 7 6.95 22.77 45.31
CA LYS A 7 7.99 23.72 45.67
C LYS A 7 8.96 22.98 46.58
N CYS A 8 10.16 22.74 46.10
CA CYS A 8 11.26 22.29 46.96
C CYS A 8 11.71 23.48 47.82
N GLN A 9 10.96 23.76 48.88
CA GLN A 9 11.43 24.61 49.98
C GLN A 9 12.40 23.80 50.85
N SER A 10 13.53 23.44 50.24
CA SER A 10 14.77 23.38 50.99
C SER A 10 15.03 24.79 51.49
N THR A 11 14.90 24.97 52.80
CA THR A 11 15.49 26.10 53.53
C THR A 11 16.80 25.64 54.16
N ASP A 12 17.57 24.85 53.41
CA ASP A 12 19.00 24.78 53.65
C ASP A 12 19.52 26.19 53.34
N GLU A 13 20.02 26.88 54.36
CA GLU A 13 20.69 28.16 54.15
C GLU A 13 21.80 27.94 53.12
N TRP A 14 22.02 28.93 52.24
CA TRP A 14 23.15 28.89 51.33
C TRP A 14 24.43 29.10 52.15
N GLU A 15 24.90 28.03 52.79
CA GLU A 15 26.23 27.98 53.38
C GLU A 15 27.21 28.37 52.28
N MET A 16 27.73 29.59 52.39
CA MET A 16 28.91 30.00 51.69
C MET A 16 30.07 29.21 52.30
N VAL A 17 30.22 27.96 51.84
CA VAL A 17 31.50 27.27 51.83
C VAL A 17 32.45 28.25 51.16
N SER A 18 33.26 28.92 51.98
CA SER A 18 34.08 30.05 51.57
C SER A 18 34.85 29.67 50.29
N PRO A 19 35.04 30.59 49.32
CA PRO A 19 35.98 30.35 48.25
C PRO A 19 37.39 30.21 48.87
N VAL A 20 37.81 28.98 49.12
CA VAL A 20 39.17 28.65 49.58
C VAL A 20 40.00 28.33 48.34
N THR A 21 40.14 29.34 47.48
CA THR A 21 41.36 29.45 46.67
C THR A 21 42.35 30.30 47.46
N GLN A 22 43.57 29.81 47.60
CA GLN A 22 44.64 30.56 48.24
C GLN A 22 45.34 31.43 47.19
N LYS A 23 45.07 32.74 47.26
CA LYS A 23 45.70 33.84 46.51
C LYS A 23 45.22 34.06 45.07
N GLU A 24 45.06 35.34 44.75
CA GLU A 24 45.39 35.94 43.44
C GLU A 24 44.57 35.48 42.22
N ASP A 25 43.34 35.00 42.43
CA ASP A 25 42.35 34.87 41.35
C ASP A 25 41.67 36.22 41.07
N ASP A 26 41.61 36.61 39.80
CA ASP A 26 40.97 37.84 39.32
C ASP A 26 39.47 37.59 39.02
N PRO A 27 38.53 38.10 39.83
CA PRO A 27 37.10 37.89 39.60
C PRO A 27 36.59 38.62 38.35
N ASP A 28 37.23 39.73 37.97
CA ASP A 28 36.80 40.54 36.84
C ASP A 28 37.22 39.87 35.53
N ALA A 29 38.38 39.20 35.48
CA ALA A 29 38.77 38.33 34.35
C ALA A 29 37.84 37.11 34.17
N TRP A 30 37.41 36.48 35.28
CA TRP A 30 36.42 35.40 35.24
C TRP A 30 35.04 35.90 34.78
N ASN A 31 34.61 37.05 35.30
CA ASN A 31 33.34 37.67 34.91
C ASN A 31 33.38 38.10 33.42
N GLU A 32 34.50 38.66 32.91
CA GLU A 32 34.66 39.01 31.49
C GLU A 32 34.53 37.77 30.58
N LEU A 33 35.09 36.62 30.99
CA LEU A 33 34.93 35.35 30.27
C LEU A 33 33.45 34.93 30.22
N MET A 34 32.79 34.90 31.37
CA MET A 34 31.37 34.49 31.49
C MET A 34 30.38 35.50 30.88
N GLU A 35 30.80 36.76 30.68
CA GLU A 35 29.97 37.81 30.12
C GLU A 35 30.19 38.08 28.63
N ASN A 36 31.43 38.09 28.16
CA ASN A 36 31.79 38.63 26.84
C ASN A 36 32.45 37.63 25.89
N LYS A 37 33.02 36.51 26.40
CA LYS A 37 33.80 35.57 25.57
C LYS A 37 33.15 34.23 25.29
N LEU A 38 32.12 33.82 26.03
CA LEU A 38 31.28 32.67 25.66
C LEU A 38 30.26 33.08 24.57
N PRO A 39 30.37 32.59 23.32
CA PRO A 39 29.42 32.90 22.25
C PRO A 39 28.03 32.32 22.53
N PRO A 40 26.94 32.96 22.06
CA PRO A 40 25.60 32.44 22.21
C PRO A 40 25.42 31.15 21.39
N GLY A 41 25.04 30.07 22.05
CA GLY A 41 24.93 28.74 21.46
C GLY A 41 23.69 28.59 20.59
N SER A 42 23.87 28.03 19.38
CA SER A 42 22.78 27.80 18.44
C SER A 42 21.75 26.81 18.98
N THR A 43 20.46 27.12 18.82
CA THR A 43 19.35 26.21 19.09
C THR A 43 18.87 25.55 17.79
N PHE A 44 18.25 24.38 17.90
CA PHE A 44 17.39 23.88 16.82
C PHE A 44 16.12 24.74 16.77
N CYS A 45 15.53 24.91 15.58
CA CYS A 45 14.33 25.73 15.37
C CYS A 45 13.37 25.02 14.41
N THR A 46 12.10 24.83 14.81
CA THR A 46 11.08 24.14 13.99
C THR A 46 9.70 24.70 14.31
N GLU A 47 8.97 25.19 13.31
CA GLU A 47 7.62 25.79 13.46
C GLU A 47 7.49 26.74 14.67
N GLY A 48 8.41 27.71 14.78
CA GLY A 48 8.45 28.69 15.88
C GLY A 48 9.05 28.19 17.21
N ILE A 49 9.20 26.88 17.38
CA ILE A 49 9.79 26.27 18.60
C ILE A 49 11.31 26.24 18.49
N CYS A 50 12.00 26.94 19.40
CA CYS A 50 13.44 26.85 19.60
C CYS A 50 13.73 25.82 20.70
N TYR A 51 14.60 24.84 20.45
CA TYR A 51 14.89 23.77 21.39
C TYR A 51 16.35 23.31 21.38
N VAL A 52 16.71 22.55 22.42
CA VAL A 52 17.97 21.81 22.54
C VAL A 52 17.70 20.33 22.79
N LEU A 53 18.68 19.49 22.51
CA LEU A 53 18.65 18.06 22.77
C LEU A 53 19.39 17.76 24.08
N ARG A 54 18.66 17.40 25.13
CA ARG A 54 19.26 17.02 26.43
C ARG A 54 19.54 15.52 26.48
N TYR A 55 20.81 15.16 26.55
CA TYR A 55 21.30 13.79 26.66
C TYR A 55 21.42 13.31 28.13
N PRO A 56 21.21 12.02 28.42
CA PRO A 56 21.25 11.49 29.79
C PRO A 56 22.66 11.39 30.38
N VAL A 57 23.03 12.38 31.21
CA VAL A 57 24.36 12.55 31.85
C VAL A 57 24.72 11.44 32.86
N ASN A 58 23.76 10.60 33.30
CA ASN A 58 23.85 9.69 34.45
C ASN A 58 25.17 8.90 34.62
N LYS A 59 25.80 8.44 33.52
CA LYS A 59 27.06 7.66 33.57
C LYS A 59 28.34 8.49 33.70
N LEU A 60 28.26 9.82 33.62
CA LEU A 60 29.36 10.78 33.76
C LEU A 60 29.09 11.82 34.87
N MET A 61 27.97 11.69 35.58
CA MET A 61 27.49 12.65 36.58
C MET A 61 28.51 12.89 37.71
N GLU A 62 29.23 11.86 38.14
CA GLU A 62 30.28 11.96 39.16
C GLU A 62 31.53 12.68 38.64
N ASP A 63 31.93 12.42 37.39
CA ASP A 63 33.07 13.09 36.75
C ASP A 63 32.78 14.59 36.56
N VAL A 64 31.59 14.93 36.06
CA VAL A 64 31.10 16.31 35.95
C VAL A 64 31.08 16.99 37.32
N SER A 65 30.57 16.30 38.35
CA SER A 65 30.55 16.83 39.72
C SER A 65 31.96 17.09 40.27
N ARG A 66 32.91 16.20 39.98
CA ARG A 66 34.29 16.28 40.44
C ARG A 66 35.04 17.41 39.76
N VAL A 67 34.97 17.50 38.42
CA VAL A 67 35.62 18.57 37.65
C VAL A 67 35.04 19.93 38.01
N ALA A 68 33.70 20.08 38.04
CA ALA A 68 33.05 21.36 38.40
C ALA A 68 33.49 21.88 39.77
N ARG A 69 33.57 21.01 40.78
CA ARG A 69 34.08 21.36 42.11
C ARG A 69 35.56 21.76 42.06
N SER A 70 36.41 21.05 41.33
CA SER A 70 37.83 21.42 41.20
C SER A 70 38.09 22.69 40.41
N THR A 71 37.18 23.14 39.53
CA THR A 71 37.37 24.38 38.76
C THR A 71 36.98 25.65 39.53
N CYS A 72 35.98 25.58 40.41
CA CYS A 72 35.39 26.81 40.98
C CYS A 72 34.84 26.67 42.41
N SER A 73 34.95 25.50 43.04
CA SER A 73 34.41 25.18 44.39
C SER A 73 32.93 25.54 44.65
N CYS A 74 32.18 25.92 43.62
CA CYS A 74 30.89 26.57 43.76
C CYS A 74 29.72 25.58 43.61
N ASN A 75 28.79 25.59 44.57
CA ASN A 75 27.59 24.74 44.54
C ASN A 75 26.66 25.09 43.36
N ALA A 76 26.47 26.38 43.05
CA ALA A 76 25.64 26.80 41.91
C ALA A 76 26.23 26.34 40.56
N CYS A 77 27.52 26.60 40.31
CA CYS A 77 28.21 26.12 39.10
C CYS A 77 28.19 24.58 39.01
N THR A 78 28.37 23.88 40.14
CA THR A 78 28.27 22.40 40.19
C THR A 78 26.86 21.91 39.88
N SER A 79 25.81 22.60 40.33
CA SER A 79 24.42 22.26 40.02
C SER A 79 24.11 22.47 38.53
N ARG A 80 24.42 23.66 38.02
CA ARG A 80 24.22 24.02 36.61
C ARG A 80 25.01 23.13 35.65
N ALA A 81 26.24 22.74 36.00
CA ALA A 81 27.00 21.76 35.23
C ALA A 81 26.22 20.45 35.07
N LYS A 82 25.74 19.85 36.17
CA LYS A 82 24.92 18.61 36.12
C LYS A 82 23.67 18.73 35.26
N GLN A 83 23.06 19.92 35.21
CA GLN A 83 21.81 20.21 34.51
C GLN A 83 22.01 20.51 33.02
N TYR A 84 23.11 21.18 32.65
CA TYR A 84 23.32 21.76 31.31
C TYR A 84 24.42 21.07 30.48
N VAL A 85 25.32 20.28 31.09
CA VAL A 85 26.45 19.60 30.39
C VAL A 85 25.99 18.61 29.30
N GLY A 86 24.75 18.14 29.38
CA GLY A 86 24.13 17.25 28.39
C GLY A 86 23.34 17.96 27.29
N ASP A 87 23.32 19.30 27.24
CA ASP A 87 22.52 20.05 26.27
C ASP A 87 23.30 20.31 24.97
N ALA A 88 22.72 19.85 23.85
CA ALA A 88 23.26 20.03 22.51
C ALA A 88 22.35 20.86 21.60
N GLY A 89 22.97 21.65 20.73
CA GLY A 89 22.35 22.32 19.59
C GLY A 89 22.89 21.76 18.27
N PRO A 90 22.59 22.41 17.12
CA PRO A 90 23.08 21.98 15.81
C PRO A 90 24.61 21.90 15.71
N ASP A 91 25.32 22.77 16.44
CA ASP A 91 26.78 22.82 16.49
C ASP A 91 27.38 21.88 17.57
N GLY A 92 26.58 20.93 18.09
CA GLY A 92 26.96 20.01 19.14
C GLY A 92 26.75 20.56 20.57
N ALA A 93 27.60 20.16 21.51
CA ALA A 93 27.45 20.50 22.92
C ALA A 93 27.46 22.02 23.16
N LEU A 94 26.50 22.53 23.94
CA LEU A 94 26.31 23.96 24.19
C LEU A 94 27.01 24.44 25.47
N PHE A 95 27.17 23.57 26.46
CA PHE A 95 27.85 23.91 27.71
C PHE A 95 29.33 24.24 27.44
N LEU A 96 29.74 25.47 27.76
CA LEU A 96 31.06 26.03 27.42
C LEU A 96 31.37 25.97 25.91
N ALA A 97 30.38 26.20 25.05
CA ALA A 97 30.61 26.37 23.61
C ALA A 97 31.58 27.53 23.33
N GLY A 98 32.36 27.43 22.25
CA GLY A 98 33.43 28.37 21.91
C GLY A 98 34.78 28.08 22.59
N ILE A 99 34.82 27.31 23.67
CA ILE A 99 36.08 26.87 24.31
C ILE A 99 36.70 25.73 23.49
N SER A 100 37.97 25.87 23.13
CA SER A 100 38.74 24.91 22.33
C SER A 100 40.08 24.50 22.95
N ASP A 101 40.81 25.44 23.55
CA ASP A 101 42.10 25.20 24.22
C ASP A 101 42.28 26.12 25.46
N SER A 102 43.24 25.77 26.30
CA SER A 102 43.80 26.60 27.37
C SER A 102 44.16 28.03 26.92
N SER A 103 44.67 28.20 25.68
CA SER A 103 45.06 29.51 25.14
C SER A 103 43.90 30.47 24.80
N ASP A 104 42.64 30.03 24.88
CA ASP A 104 41.47 30.88 24.66
C ASP A 104 41.25 31.91 25.81
N PHE A 105 41.98 31.82 26.94
CA PHE A 105 41.75 32.63 28.16
C PHE A 105 43.01 33.20 28.82
N ASN A 106 42.91 34.43 29.33
CA ASN A 106 43.87 35.01 30.29
C ASN A 106 43.45 34.70 31.75
N LEU A 107 43.17 33.43 32.07
CA LEU A 107 42.90 33.02 33.46
C LEU A 107 44.20 32.85 34.25
N THR A 108 44.16 33.16 35.54
CA THR A 108 45.32 33.32 36.43
C THR A 108 46.14 32.04 36.64
N THR A 109 45.53 30.85 36.59
CA THR A 109 46.27 29.59 36.68
C THR A 109 46.05 28.64 35.50
N ALA A 110 47.13 27.99 35.05
CA ALA A 110 47.07 26.93 34.04
C ALA A 110 46.27 25.69 34.51
N GLY A 111 46.12 25.50 35.82
CA GLY A 111 45.36 24.39 36.39
C GLY A 111 43.85 24.54 36.15
N GLU A 112 43.30 25.74 36.31
CA GLU A 112 41.88 26.00 36.05
C GLU A 112 41.53 25.89 34.56
N GLN A 113 42.39 26.45 33.70
CA GLN A 113 42.28 26.33 32.24
C GLN A 113 42.16 24.84 31.83
N GLU A 114 43.03 23.98 32.37
CA GLU A 114 42.99 22.54 32.12
C GLU A 114 41.66 21.88 32.60
N GLN A 115 41.08 22.30 33.72
CA GLN A 115 39.79 21.79 34.20
C GLN A 115 38.60 22.31 33.37
N ILE A 116 38.67 23.54 32.84
CA ILE A 116 37.65 24.08 31.92
C ILE A 116 37.66 23.29 30.60
N VAL A 117 38.83 23.00 30.03
CA VAL A 117 38.94 22.12 28.85
C VAL A 117 38.42 20.71 29.17
N LYS A 118 38.74 20.13 30.33
CA LYS A 118 38.17 18.83 30.78
C LYS A 118 36.64 18.86 30.92
N MET A 119 36.06 19.97 31.39
CA MET A 119 34.60 20.14 31.46
C MET A 119 33.99 20.22 30.04
N ARG A 120 34.66 20.91 29.10
CA ARG A 120 34.24 20.96 27.69
C ARG A 120 34.30 19.58 27.03
N GLU A 121 35.36 18.81 27.28
CA GLU A 121 35.42 17.41 26.86
C GLU A 121 34.28 16.56 27.44
N LEU A 122 33.96 16.73 28.73
CA LEU A 122 32.84 16.02 29.37
C LEU A 122 31.50 16.38 28.73
N ALA A 123 31.28 17.64 28.34
CA ALA A 123 30.08 18.05 27.59
C ALA A 123 29.95 17.31 26.25
N MET A 124 31.03 17.24 25.47
CA MET A 124 31.05 16.47 24.21
C MET A 124 30.85 14.96 24.43
N LYS A 125 31.40 14.40 25.52
CA LYS A 125 31.21 13.00 25.92
C LYS A 125 29.80 12.69 26.48
N CYS A 126 29.07 13.71 26.95
CA CYS A 126 27.66 13.59 27.36
C CYS A 126 26.74 13.65 26.14
N CYS A 127 26.93 14.63 25.26
CA CYS A 127 26.10 14.91 24.08
C CYS A 127 26.19 13.86 22.94
N SER A 128 26.82 12.71 23.21
CA SER A 128 27.04 11.60 22.27
C SER A 128 26.51 10.25 22.80
N ARG A 129 25.72 10.27 23.90
CA ARG A 129 25.33 9.04 24.63
C ARG A 129 23.85 8.97 24.98
N GLY A 130 23.16 7.97 24.43
CA GLY A 130 21.75 7.65 24.73
C GLY A 130 20.75 8.42 23.86
N LYS A 131 19.45 8.18 24.10
CA LYS A 131 18.38 8.90 23.40
C LYS A 131 18.15 10.27 24.07
N PRO A 132 18.26 11.39 23.32
CA PRO A 132 18.01 12.72 23.86
C PRO A 132 16.52 13.00 24.05
N VAL A 133 16.23 14.05 24.82
CA VAL A 133 14.88 14.62 24.99
C VAL A 133 14.90 16.09 24.55
N PRO A 134 13.93 16.57 23.74
CA PRO A 134 13.83 17.98 23.42
C PRO A 134 13.49 18.81 24.66
N ILE A 135 14.26 19.86 24.91
CA ILE A 135 13.96 20.90 25.90
C ILE A 135 13.66 22.19 25.15
N VAL A 136 12.44 22.70 25.29
CA VAL A 136 12.06 24.00 24.72
C VAL A 136 12.84 25.10 25.42
N VAL A 137 13.49 25.94 24.61
CA VAL A 137 14.24 27.10 25.08
C VAL A 137 13.33 28.31 25.14
N THR A 138 13.34 28.99 26.27
CA THR A 138 12.71 30.28 26.55
C THR A 138 13.74 31.16 27.28
N ASP A 139 13.45 32.44 27.48
CA ASP A 139 14.28 33.34 28.32
C ASP A 139 14.45 32.87 29.78
N SER A 140 13.67 31.87 30.21
CA SER A 140 13.72 31.28 31.56
C SER A 140 14.35 29.88 31.63
N THR A 141 14.72 29.27 30.49
CA THR A 141 15.21 27.88 30.44
C THR A 141 16.62 27.71 31.02
N TYR A 142 17.42 28.79 31.02
CA TYR A 142 18.76 28.84 31.61
C TYR A 142 18.84 29.99 32.62
N GLU A 143 19.48 29.75 33.76
CA GLU A 143 19.63 30.78 34.80
C GLU A 143 20.64 31.86 34.36
N LEU A 144 20.41 33.10 34.80
CA LEU A 144 21.30 34.23 34.49
C LEU A 144 22.73 34.01 35.06
N PRO A 145 23.79 34.52 34.42
CA PRO A 145 25.16 34.38 34.92
C PRO A 145 25.35 35.04 36.28
N GLN A 146 24.94 36.31 36.39
CA GLN A 146 25.11 37.16 37.57
C GLN A 146 24.09 36.80 38.67
N GLN A 147 24.43 35.83 39.52
CA GLN A 147 23.62 35.46 40.69
C GLN A 147 24.42 35.29 41.99
N GLY A 148 25.76 35.41 41.94
CA GLY A 148 26.64 35.26 43.11
C GLY A 148 27.34 36.56 43.54
N ARG A 149 27.97 36.50 44.71
CA ARG A 149 28.92 37.51 45.21
C ARG A 149 30.11 36.83 45.90
N ILE A 150 31.26 37.49 45.87
CA ILE A 150 32.45 37.14 46.67
C ILE A 150 32.85 38.43 47.39
N GLY A 151 32.59 38.48 48.71
CA GLY A 151 32.60 39.75 49.44
C GLY A 151 31.62 40.75 48.83
N ASP A 152 32.10 41.95 48.52
CA ASP A 152 31.31 42.99 47.85
C ASP A 152 31.32 42.89 46.31
N GLN A 153 32.21 42.07 45.71
CA GLN A 153 32.28 41.88 44.26
C GLN A 153 31.20 40.92 43.76
N LEU A 154 30.75 41.13 42.53
CA LEU A 154 29.82 40.25 41.81
C LEU A 154 30.55 39.00 41.31
N PHE A 155 29.85 37.86 41.28
CA PHE A 155 30.38 36.62 40.71
C PHE A 155 29.42 36.00 39.71
N PHE A 156 29.94 35.66 38.53
CA PHE A 156 29.19 35.09 37.42
C PHE A 156 29.32 33.57 37.41
N HIS A 157 28.18 32.87 37.52
CA HIS A 157 28.12 31.42 37.45
C HIS A 157 27.99 30.93 36.01
N TRP A 158 28.51 29.73 35.75
CA TRP A 158 28.34 29.01 34.49
C TRP A 158 26.88 28.97 34.03
N THR A 159 26.62 29.16 32.74
CA THR A 159 25.28 28.99 32.14
C THR A 159 25.39 28.79 30.63
N ILE A 160 24.27 28.54 29.95
CA ILE A 160 24.17 28.56 28.49
C ILE A 160 23.40 29.83 28.10
N ARG A 161 23.97 30.61 27.18
CA ARG A 161 23.28 31.72 26.52
C ARG A 161 22.72 31.22 25.18
N PRO A 162 21.42 30.98 25.04
CA PRO A 162 20.86 30.51 23.77
C PRO A 162 20.83 31.64 22.74
N LYS A 163 21.08 31.32 21.47
CA LYS A 163 21.07 32.28 20.35
C LYS A 163 19.65 32.67 19.91
N ASN A 164 18.69 31.75 20.03
CA ASN A 164 17.27 32.00 19.78
C ASN A 164 16.44 31.41 20.93
N VAL A 165 15.24 31.96 21.15
CA VAL A 165 14.29 31.52 22.18
C VAL A 165 12.89 31.37 21.59
N THR A 166 12.08 30.48 22.16
CA THR A 166 10.68 30.28 21.79
C THR A 166 9.83 31.40 22.40
N ALA A 167 8.97 32.02 21.58
CA ALA A 167 8.03 33.02 22.08
C ALA A 167 7.07 32.40 23.12
N PRO A 168 6.66 33.12 24.19
CA PRO A 168 5.83 32.54 25.25
C PRO A 168 4.50 31.93 24.78
N ALA A 169 3.90 32.47 23.71
CA ALA A 169 2.68 31.93 23.11
C ALA A 169 2.90 30.55 22.46
N GLU A 170 3.97 30.40 21.68
CA GLU A 170 4.32 29.13 21.01
C GLU A 170 4.77 28.08 22.02
N ALA A 171 5.51 28.49 23.06
CA ALA A 171 5.88 27.61 24.16
C ALA A 171 4.63 27.06 24.88
N ALA A 172 3.63 27.91 25.16
CA ALA A 172 2.36 27.49 25.74
C ALA A 172 1.52 26.61 24.80
N HIS A 173 1.54 26.88 23.49
CA HIS A 173 0.85 26.06 22.49
C HIS A 173 1.47 24.65 22.42
N PHE A 174 2.79 24.56 22.27
CA PHE A 174 3.55 23.31 22.35
C PHE A 174 3.27 22.54 23.65
N ASP A 175 3.23 23.25 24.79
CA ASP A 175 2.96 22.63 26.10
C ASP A 175 1.58 21.98 26.20
N SER A 176 0.60 22.44 25.42
CA SER A 176 -0.71 21.80 25.31
C SER A 176 -0.68 20.50 24.47
N LEU A 177 0.21 20.42 23.48
CA LEU A 177 0.29 19.33 22.50
C LEU A 177 1.41 18.31 22.76
N LYS A 178 2.40 18.62 23.62
CA LYS A 178 3.58 17.75 23.89
C LYS A 178 3.24 16.33 24.35
N HIS A 179 2.03 16.10 24.86
CA HIS A 179 1.53 14.77 25.23
C HIS A 179 1.37 13.81 24.03
N TYR A 180 1.32 14.32 22.79
CA TYR A 180 1.34 13.50 21.57
C TYR A 180 2.75 12.97 21.21
N LEU A 181 3.84 13.55 21.74
CA LEU A 181 5.22 13.13 21.43
C LEU A 181 5.50 11.66 21.78
N SER A 182 4.81 11.10 22.79
CA SER A 182 4.94 9.69 23.19
C SER A 182 4.15 8.72 22.30
N GLN A 183 3.23 9.23 21.48
CA GLN A 183 2.32 8.45 20.63
C GLN A 183 2.68 8.55 19.14
N ILE A 184 3.36 9.63 18.74
CA ILE A 184 3.58 9.96 17.33
C ILE A 184 4.66 9.11 16.65
N ASP A 185 5.61 8.51 17.39
CA ASP A 185 6.61 7.59 16.81
C ASP A 185 5.93 6.44 16.03
N ALA A 186 4.94 5.77 16.63
CA ALA A 186 4.18 4.69 15.99
C ALA A 186 3.31 5.13 14.79
N ARG A 187 3.08 6.44 14.64
CA ARG A 187 2.43 7.07 13.49
C ARG A 187 3.45 7.36 12.38
N LEU A 188 4.57 8.00 12.72
CA LEU A 188 5.62 8.41 11.78
C LEU A 188 6.33 7.21 11.15
N ILE A 189 6.62 6.15 11.91
CA ILE A 189 7.17 4.88 11.40
C ILE A 189 6.35 4.37 10.20
N LYS A 190 5.02 4.36 10.31
CA LYS A 190 4.13 3.86 9.26
C LYS A 190 3.93 4.84 8.10
N LEU A 191 3.89 6.15 8.37
CA LEU A 191 3.61 7.16 7.35
C LEU A 191 4.84 7.51 6.49
N THR A 192 6.05 7.23 6.97
CA THR A 192 7.31 7.55 6.27
C THR A 192 7.92 6.36 5.52
N GLU A 193 7.30 5.17 5.57
CA GLU A 193 7.67 4.06 4.67
C GLU A 193 7.43 4.46 3.20
N PRO A 194 8.30 4.11 2.23
CA PRO A 194 8.16 4.58 0.85
C PRO A 194 6.83 4.18 0.19
N GLU A 195 6.38 2.95 0.44
CA GLU A 195 5.08 2.44 -0.02
C GLU A 195 3.91 3.16 0.68
N ALA A 196 4.08 3.68 1.89
CA ALA A 196 3.07 4.51 2.54
C ALA A 196 2.96 5.92 1.90
N VAL A 197 4.07 6.49 1.43
CA VAL A 197 4.05 7.74 0.65
C VAL A 197 3.31 7.54 -0.68
N LEU A 198 3.61 6.46 -1.40
CA LEU A 198 2.88 6.10 -2.62
C LEU A 198 1.38 5.81 -2.33
N SER A 199 1.08 5.14 -1.23
CA SER A 199 -0.31 4.87 -0.81
C SER A 199 -1.09 6.15 -0.50
N VAL A 200 -0.50 7.13 0.19
CA VAL A 200 -1.14 8.43 0.47
C VAL A 200 -1.29 9.27 -0.80
N LYS A 201 -0.38 9.16 -1.77
CA LYS A 201 -0.57 9.76 -3.10
C LYS A 201 -1.81 9.21 -3.80
N ILE A 202 -2.04 7.89 -3.74
CA ILE A 202 -3.27 7.27 -4.27
C ILE A 202 -4.52 7.78 -3.55
N MET A 203 -4.47 7.98 -2.22
CA MET A 203 -5.60 8.56 -1.48
C MET A 203 -5.96 9.97 -1.96
N GLU A 204 -4.97 10.81 -2.31
CA GLU A 204 -5.22 12.15 -2.88
C GLU A 204 -5.66 12.11 -4.35
N GLU A 205 -5.20 11.14 -5.14
CA GLU A 205 -5.68 10.91 -6.52
C GLU A 205 -7.15 10.48 -6.55
N GLU A 206 -7.58 9.62 -5.62
CA GLU A 206 -8.97 9.16 -5.51
C GLU A 206 -9.88 10.17 -4.81
N ARG A 207 -9.33 11.08 -3.98
CA ARG A 207 -10.11 12.03 -3.16
C ARG A 207 -11.16 12.83 -3.93
N PRO A 208 -10.93 13.33 -5.17
CA PRO A 208 -11.94 14.08 -5.92
C PRO A 208 -13.15 13.24 -6.37
N GLY A 209 -13.04 11.90 -6.39
CA GLY A 209 -14.10 10.98 -6.75
C GLY A 209 -14.97 10.51 -5.56
N LEU A 210 -14.66 10.95 -4.35
CA LEU A 210 -15.40 10.62 -3.13
C LEU A 210 -16.70 11.44 -3.00
N ALA A 211 -17.67 10.91 -2.27
CA ALA A 211 -18.90 11.63 -1.91
C ALA A 211 -18.63 12.83 -0.98
N ARG A 212 -17.54 12.81 -0.20
CA ARG A 212 -17.14 13.91 0.71
C ARG A 212 -15.66 14.28 0.59
N PRO A 213 -15.21 14.87 -0.54
CA PRO A 213 -13.80 15.08 -0.84
C PRO A 213 -13.07 16.00 0.15
N ASP A 214 -13.78 16.95 0.76
CA ASP A 214 -13.20 17.90 1.72
C ASP A 214 -13.01 17.33 3.13
N HIS A 215 -13.72 16.25 3.48
CA HIS A 215 -13.60 15.61 4.79
C HIS A 215 -12.17 15.09 5.02
N TRP A 216 -11.54 14.59 3.97
CA TRP A 216 -10.19 14.00 4.01
C TRP A 216 -9.07 14.98 3.66
N ALA A 217 -9.39 16.11 3.01
CA ALA A 217 -8.39 17.01 2.41
C ALA A 217 -7.37 17.59 3.40
N SER A 218 -7.78 17.95 4.63
CA SER A 218 -6.85 18.50 5.63
C SER A 218 -5.89 17.46 6.17
N VAL A 219 -6.38 16.25 6.50
CA VAL A 219 -5.55 15.20 7.08
C VAL A 219 -4.60 14.59 6.05
N ILE A 220 -5.04 14.44 4.79
CA ILE A 220 -4.15 13.99 3.70
C ILE A 220 -3.06 15.04 3.47
N ARG A 221 -3.39 16.34 3.40
CA ARG A 221 -2.41 17.42 3.27
C ARG A 221 -1.41 17.43 4.43
N TRP A 222 -1.87 17.30 5.67
CA TRP A 222 -0.99 17.24 6.86
C TRP A 222 -0.01 16.06 6.78
N VAL A 223 -0.49 14.86 6.42
CA VAL A 223 0.38 13.69 6.20
C VAL A 223 1.36 13.93 5.05
N GLN A 224 0.92 14.49 3.92
CA GLN A 224 1.81 14.82 2.79
C GLN A 224 2.88 15.85 3.17
N THR A 225 2.56 16.84 4.01
CA THR A 225 3.53 17.82 4.52
C THR A 225 4.57 17.17 5.42
N ILE A 226 4.18 16.23 6.28
CA ILE A 226 5.11 15.41 7.08
C ILE A 226 5.97 14.52 6.18
N GLN A 227 5.39 13.89 5.16
CA GLN A 227 6.10 13.05 4.19
C GLN A 227 7.11 13.85 3.35
N ALA A 228 6.79 15.10 2.98
CA ALA A 228 7.70 15.99 2.27
C ALA A 228 8.85 16.50 3.16
N LYS A 229 8.62 16.62 4.48
CA LYS A 229 9.66 16.94 5.48
C LYS A 229 10.56 15.73 5.80
N ALA A 230 10.04 14.51 5.65
CA ALA A 230 10.77 13.26 5.92
C ALA A 230 11.58 12.78 4.70
N THR A 231 12.89 13.06 4.70
CA THR A 231 13.81 12.70 3.60
C THR A 231 14.10 11.19 3.46
N LYS A 232 13.70 10.38 4.45
CA LYS A 232 13.93 8.93 4.58
C LYS A 232 12.96 8.34 5.63
N PRO A 233 12.82 7.01 5.75
CA PRO A 233 11.96 6.39 6.76
C PRO A 233 12.36 6.79 8.19
N PHE A 234 11.37 6.98 9.07
CA PHE A 234 11.57 7.48 10.43
C PHE A 234 12.45 6.57 11.30
N GLU A 235 12.53 5.26 11.01
CA GLU A 235 13.42 4.36 11.74
C GLU A 235 14.90 4.58 11.37
N GLU A 236 15.18 5.01 10.14
CA GLU A 236 16.52 5.30 9.57
C GLU A 236 17.04 6.72 9.89
N MET A 237 16.20 7.54 10.52
CA MET A 237 16.57 8.89 10.96
C MET A 237 17.48 8.87 12.21
N THR A 238 18.34 9.88 12.36
CA THR A 238 19.02 10.19 13.62
C THR A 238 17.99 10.58 14.68
N GLU A 239 18.34 10.53 15.98
CA GLU A 239 17.41 11.01 17.00
C GLU A 239 17.16 12.53 16.92
N GLU A 240 18.04 13.28 16.27
CA GLU A 240 17.89 14.72 16.01
C GLU A 240 16.81 14.97 14.94
N GLU A 241 16.94 14.32 13.78
CA GLU A 241 15.94 14.33 12.70
C GLU A 241 14.57 13.81 13.19
N LYS A 242 14.55 12.76 14.02
CA LYS A 242 13.32 12.24 14.64
C LYS A 242 12.70 13.27 15.58
N VAL A 243 13.48 14.00 16.38
CA VAL A 243 12.95 15.07 17.23
C VAL A 243 12.41 16.22 16.40
N GLU A 244 13.12 16.64 15.35
CA GLU A 244 12.64 17.67 14.43
C GLU A 244 11.29 17.27 13.80
N LEU A 245 11.17 16.06 13.25
CA LEU A 245 9.93 15.59 12.64
C LEU A 245 8.79 15.40 13.65
N ARG A 246 9.08 14.98 14.89
CA ARG A 246 8.08 14.91 15.97
C ARG A 246 7.51 16.30 16.28
N ILE A 247 8.36 17.31 16.43
CA ILE A 247 7.95 18.69 16.75
C ILE A 247 7.17 19.28 15.57
N PHE A 248 7.71 19.18 14.36
CA PHE A 248 7.04 19.59 13.12
C PHE A 248 5.64 18.97 12.98
N ALA A 249 5.51 17.67 13.22
CA ALA A 249 4.25 16.96 13.07
C ALA A 249 3.19 17.37 14.12
N ILE A 250 3.56 17.72 15.36
CA ILE A 250 2.59 18.17 16.37
C ILE A 250 2.24 19.66 16.28
N MET A 251 3.15 20.50 15.76
CA MET A 251 2.92 21.94 15.61
C MET A 251 2.16 22.30 14.32
N THR A 252 2.12 21.40 13.33
CA THR A 252 1.40 21.60 12.06
C THR A 252 0.03 20.94 12.04
N GLY A 253 -0.87 21.42 11.16
CA GLY A 253 -2.21 20.86 10.98
C GLY A 253 -3.27 21.42 11.94
N ARG A 254 -4.49 20.91 11.85
CA ARG A 254 -5.62 21.41 12.64
C ARG A 254 -5.53 20.96 14.10
N HIS A 255 -5.63 21.94 14.99
CA HIS A 255 -5.80 21.77 16.43
C HIS A 255 -7.08 22.50 16.91
N GLU A 256 -7.57 22.13 18.09
CA GLU A 256 -8.61 22.85 18.82
C GLU A 256 -8.36 22.67 20.31
N SER A 257 -8.10 23.78 21.02
CA SER A 257 -7.53 23.71 22.38
C SER A 257 -6.31 22.76 22.42
N SER A 258 -6.28 21.77 23.30
CA SER A 258 -5.22 20.76 23.39
C SER A 258 -5.40 19.54 22.48
N THR A 259 -6.37 19.54 21.54
CA THR A 259 -6.69 18.37 20.71
C THR A 259 -6.23 18.56 19.26
N HIS A 260 -5.32 17.70 18.79
CA HIS A 260 -4.82 17.71 17.43
C HIS A 260 -5.70 16.85 16.51
N LYS A 261 -6.57 17.50 15.73
CA LYS A 261 -7.61 16.87 14.92
C LYS A 261 -7.04 16.02 13.79
N ASP A 262 -6.04 16.52 13.06
CA ASP A 262 -5.43 15.77 11.95
C ASP A 262 -4.61 14.56 12.44
N PHE A 263 -3.90 14.65 13.57
CA PHE A 263 -3.27 13.49 14.22
C PHE A 263 -4.29 12.38 14.55
N HIS A 264 -5.44 12.73 15.12
CA HIS A 264 -6.50 11.76 15.39
C HIS A 264 -7.10 11.18 14.09
N GLN A 265 -7.46 12.02 13.12
CA GLN A 265 -8.07 11.58 11.86
C GLN A 265 -7.11 10.72 11.02
N SER A 266 -5.79 10.90 11.15
CA SER A 266 -4.77 10.08 10.46
C SER A 266 -4.77 8.60 10.87
N SER A 267 -5.53 8.22 11.90
CA SER A 267 -5.78 6.81 12.19
C SER A 267 -6.49 6.09 11.05
N ASN A 268 -7.42 6.76 10.38
CA ASN A 268 -8.10 6.21 9.20
C ASN A 268 -7.10 6.01 8.04
N LEU A 269 -6.25 7.01 7.76
CA LEU A 269 -5.23 6.91 6.70
C LEU A 269 -4.28 5.73 6.94
N VAL A 270 -3.86 5.47 8.19
CA VAL A 270 -3.01 4.33 8.54
C VAL A 270 -3.71 2.97 8.37
N ASP A 271 -5.03 2.90 8.46
CA ASP A 271 -5.78 1.69 8.08
C ASP A 271 -5.84 1.56 6.55
N PHE A 272 -6.17 2.67 5.87
CA PHE A 272 -6.26 2.79 4.41
C PHE A 272 -4.97 2.38 3.69
N LEU A 273 -3.81 2.55 4.34
CA LEU A 273 -2.50 2.07 3.86
C LEU A 273 -2.45 0.58 3.49
N THR A 274 -3.40 -0.26 3.91
CA THR A 274 -3.38 -1.71 3.62
C THR A 274 -4.60 -2.23 2.85
N TYR A 275 -5.30 -1.37 2.11
CA TYR A 275 -6.47 -1.74 1.31
C TYR A 275 -6.10 -2.39 -0.02
N GLY A 276 -6.94 -3.32 -0.48
CA GLY A 276 -6.65 -4.20 -1.62
C GLY A 276 -6.90 -3.63 -3.01
N SER A 277 -7.56 -2.47 -3.14
CA SER A 277 -7.78 -1.80 -4.42
C SER A 277 -8.19 -0.32 -4.22
N ARG A 278 -8.06 0.49 -5.29
CA ARG A 278 -8.59 1.87 -5.35
C ARG A 278 -10.11 1.90 -5.09
N GLU A 279 -10.85 0.90 -5.54
CA GLU A 279 -12.30 0.80 -5.30
C GLU A 279 -12.64 0.52 -3.84
N ALA A 280 -11.97 -0.47 -3.22
CA ALA A 280 -12.16 -0.77 -1.80
C ALA A 280 -11.74 0.40 -0.90
N LEU A 281 -10.72 1.16 -1.32
CA LEU A 281 -10.33 2.42 -0.69
C LEU A 281 -11.45 3.46 -0.78
N ARG A 282 -11.96 3.76 -1.98
CA ARG A 282 -13.05 4.73 -2.19
C ARG A 282 -14.27 4.37 -1.34
N GLN A 283 -14.69 3.11 -1.40
CA GLN A 283 -15.83 2.61 -0.64
C GLN A 283 -15.64 2.81 0.89
N GLU A 284 -14.48 2.50 1.45
CA GLU A 284 -14.21 2.70 2.89
C GLU A 284 -14.07 4.20 3.24
N MET A 285 -13.44 5.02 2.39
CA MET A 285 -13.29 6.46 2.61
C MET A 285 -14.64 7.19 2.61
N ASP A 286 -15.57 6.78 1.76
CA ASP A 286 -16.95 7.26 1.82
C ASP A 286 -17.70 6.65 3.01
N THR A 287 -17.60 5.34 3.26
CA THR A 287 -18.26 4.68 4.42
C THR A 287 -17.87 5.30 5.77
N ARG A 288 -16.61 5.70 5.96
CA ARG A 288 -16.13 6.37 7.18
C ARG A 288 -16.41 7.87 7.25
N SER A 289 -16.78 8.52 6.15
CA SER A 289 -17.07 9.97 6.12
C SER A 289 -18.56 10.29 5.97
N ASP A 290 -19.36 9.36 5.47
CA ASP A 290 -20.81 9.48 5.34
C ASP A 290 -21.54 9.51 6.71
N PRO A 291 -22.34 10.55 7.00
CA PRO A 291 -23.17 10.61 8.20
C PRO A 291 -24.21 9.49 8.33
N ALA A 292 -24.73 8.93 7.23
CA ALA A 292 -25.78 7.91 7.26
C ALA A 292 -25.26 6.51 7.60
N ASN A 293 -23.99 6.22 7.28
CA ASN A 293 -23.39 4.90 7.48
C ASN A 293 -23.27 4.44 8.94
N TYR A 294 -23.54 5.31 9.93
CA TYR A 294 -23.77 4.88 11.32
C TYR A 294 -24.87 3.81 11.41
N MET A 295 -25.97 4.02 10.70
CA MET A 295 -27.21 3.24 10.79
C MET A 295 -27.19 1.99 9.89
N ILE A 296 -26.70 2.12 8.65
CA ILE A 296 -26.59 1.00 7.70
C ILE A 296 -25.52 0.00 8.16
N SER A 297 -24.41 0.48 8.72
CA SER A 297 -23.41 -0.39 9.32
C SER A 297 -23.96 -1.15 10.53
N GLN A 298 -24.91 -0.59 11.28
CA GLN A 298 -25.63 -1.25 12.38
C GLN A 298 -26.48 -2.42 11.88
N LEU A 299 -27.22 -2.24 10.77
CA LEU A 299 -27.96 -3.34 10.12
C LEU A 299 -27.01 -4.44 9.64
N ASN A 300 -25.90 -4.08 8.98
CA ASN A 300 -24.90 -5.05 8.52
C ASN A 300 -24.19 -5.77 9.69
N ARG A 301 -23.93 -5.11 10.82
CA ARG A 301 -23.45 -5.74 12.07
C ARG A 301 -24.47 -6.78 12.59
N ARG A 302 -25.76 -6.43 12.61
CA ARG A 302 -26.84 -7.30 13.11
C ARG A 302 -27.07 -8.52 12.19
N LEU A 303 -27.10 -8.33 10.87
CA LEU A 303 -27.21 -9.39 9.85
C LEU A 303 -26.10 -10.44 9.99
N ASN A 304 -24.86 -10.00 10.17
CA ASN A 304 -23.71 -10.89 10.35
C ASN A 304 -23.77 -11.66 11.68
N LYS A 305 -24.19 -10.99 12.77
CA LYS A 305 -24.36 -11.63 14.09
C LYS A 305 -25.44 -12.72 14.07
N GLU A 306 -26.57 -12.47 13.42
CA GLU A 306 -27.69 -13.42 13.31
C GLU A 306 -27.57 -14.37 12.08
N SER A 307 -26.43 -14.35 11.39
CA SER A 307 -26.07 -15.26 10.28
C SER A 307 -27.08 -15.33 9.13
N VAL A 308 -27.63 -14.18 8.71
CA VAL A 308 -28.62 -14.10 7.62
C VAL A 308 -27.93 -14.22 6.25
N THR A 309 -28.29 -15.24 5.47
CA THR A 309 -27.66 -15.60 4.18
C THR A 309 -28.57 -15.47 2.96
N SER A 310 -29.75 -14.84 3.10
CA SER A 310 -30.75 -14.77 2.03
C SER A 310 -30.35 -13.83 0.89
N PRO A 311 -30.64 -14.18 -0.38
CA PRO A 311 -30.23 -13.39 -1.55
C PRO A 311 -30.99 -12.06 -1.72
N HIS A 312 -32.11 -11.89 -1.01
CA HIS A 312 -32.88 -10.64 -0.96
C HIS A 312 -33.36 -10.39 0.48
N ILE A 313 -33.27 -9.15 0.96
CA ILE A 313 -33.67 -8.74 2.32
C ILE A 313 -34.30 -7.34 2.33
N ILE A 314 -35.09 -7.06 3.37
CA ILE A 314 -35.70 -5.76 3.69
C ILE A 314 -35.43 -5.46 5.16
N GLY A 315 -34.68 -4.40 5.48
CA GLY A 315 -34.34 -4.00 6.85
C GLY A 315 -34.90 -2.63 7.25
N LEU A 316 -34.97 -2.39 8.57
CA LEU A 316 -35.39 -1.14 9.20
C LEU A 316 -34.34 -0.69 10.23
N THR A 317 -33.99 0.60 10.26
CA THR A 317 -33.02 1.18 11.20
C THR A 317 -33.48 2.53 11.76
N TRP A 318 -33.14 2.82 13.00
CA TRP A 318 -33.23 4.16 13.59
C TRP A 318 -32.05 4.45 14.53
N ASP A 319 -31.88 5.72 14.88
CA ASP A 319 -30.80 6.21 15.75
C ASP A 319 -31.07 5.83 17.22
N GLY A 320 -30.10 5.19 17.87
CA GLY A 320 -30.20 4.68 19.25
C GLY A 320 -30.46 5.73 20.33
N LYS A 321 -30.38 7.04 20.03
CA LYS A 321 -30.89 8.09 20.93
C LYS A 321 -32.43 8.08 21.06
N PHE A 322 -33.15 7.44 20.13
CA PHE A 322 -34.58 7.21 20.20
C PHE A 322 -34.86 5.78 20.69
N THR A 323 -35.34 5.67 21.92
CA THR A 323 -35.62 4.37 22.55
C THR A 323 -36.97 3.77 22.15
N ASP A 324 -37.69 4.38 21.21
CA ASP A 324 -38.98 3.94 20.68
C ASP A 324 -38.93 2.57 19.98
N ASP A 325 -40.10 1.98 19.79
CA ASP A 325 -40.35 0.58 19.47
C ASP A 325 -41.01 0.53 18.07
N LEU A 326 -40.22 0.50 17.00
CA LEU A 326 -40.68 0.69 15.61
C LEU A 326 -40.78 -0.63 14.83
N ASP A 327 -41.97 -1.25 14.76
CA ASP A 327 -42.18 -2.51 14.03
C ASP A 327 -41.95 -2.35 12.50
N LEU A 328 -41.28 -3.32 11.87
CA LEU A 328 -41.31 -3.52 10.41
C LEU A 328 -42.52 -4.37 9.99
N HIS A 329 -43.26 -3.90 8.98
CA HIS A 329 -44.42 -4.57 8.41
C HIS A 329 -44.26 -4.74 6.88
N VAL A 330 -44.13 -5.98 6.41
CA VAL A 330 -43.98 -6.29 4.97
C VAL A 330 -45.16 -7.10 4.46
N ILE A 331 -45.80 -6.65 3.38
CA ILE A 331 -46.88 -7.37 2.71
C ILE A 331 -46.32 -8.11 1.49
N THR A 332 -46.52 -9.43 1.46
CA THR A 332 -46.04 -10.37 0.42
C THR A 332 -46.78 -10.17 -0.92
N PRO A 333 -46.25 -10.72 -2.04
CA PRO A 333 -46.94 -10.70 -3.34
C PRO A 333 -48.32 -11.38 -3.32
N ARG A 334 -48.59 -12.20 -2.30
CA ARG A 334 -49.85 -12.91 -2.08
C ARG A 334 -50.75 -12.24 -1.03
N GLY A 335 -50.42 -11.04 -0.60
CA GLY A 335 -51.24 -10.21 0.31
C GLY A 335 -51.18 -10.60 1.78
N LYS A 336 -50.23 -11.46 2.22
CA LYS A 336 -50.02 -11.76 3.64
C LYS A 336 -49.04 -10.76 4.25
N GLU A 337 -49.21 -10.45 5.53
CA GLU A 337 -48.28 -9.61 6.28
C GLU A 337 -47.21 -10.46 7.00
N VAL A 338 -45.98 -9.95 7.06
CA VAL A 338 -44.87 -10.41 7.91
C VAL A 338 -44.49 -9.26 8.85
N CYS A 339 -44.45 -9.53 10.15
CA CYS A 339 -44.17 -8.58 11.24
C CYS A 339 -43.90 -9.37 12.54
N TYR A 340 -43.68 -8.69 13.68
CA TYR A 340 -43.47 -9.35 14.99
C TYR A 340 -44.52 -10.45 15.29
N ASN A 341 -45.81 -10.13 15.12
CA ASN A 341 -46.92 -11.04 15.41
C ASN A 341 -47.09 -12.17 14.37
N ARG A 342 -46.38 -12.12 13.24
CA ARG A 342 -46.39 -13.15 12.20
C ARG A 342 -45.03 -13.22 11.51
N LYS A 343 -44.05 -13.81 12.21
CA LYS A 343 -42.63 -13.81 11.81
C LYS A 343 -42.31 -14.59 10.52
N ASN A 344 -43.27 -15.29 9.89
CA ASN A 344 -43.08 -16.04 8.64
C ASN A 344 -44.33 -16.00 7.73
N ALA A 345 -44.18 -15.72 6.43
CA ALA A 345 -45.23 -15.91 5.42
C ALA A 345 -44.65 -16.03 3.99
N ASP A 346 -45.21 -16.91 3.16
CA ASP A 346 -44.92 -17.06 1.72
C ASP A 346 -43.42 -17.15 1.34
N GLY A 347 -42.61 -17.82 2.18
CA GLY A 347 -41.16 -17.96 1.98
C GLY A 347 -40.33 -16.81 2.54
N CYS A 348 -40.96 -15.79 3.13
CA CYS A 348 -40.33 -14.65 3.79
C CYS A 348 -40.35 -14.82 5.31
N ARG A 349 -39.35 -14.28 6.01
CA ARG A 349 -39.13 -14.45 7.46
C ARG A 349 -38.58 -13.18 8.09
N LEU A 350 -39.13 -12.77 9.25
CA LEU A 350 -38.51 -11.80 10.16
C LEU A 350 -37.38 -12.50 10.92
N ASP A 351 -36.14 -12.06 10.70
CA ASP A 351 -34.93 -12.68 11.26
C ASP A 351 -34.61 -12.16 12.66
N PHE A 352 -34.71 -10.83 12.84
CA PHE A 352 -34.49 -10.15 14.12
C PHE A 352 -35.27 -8.81 14.18
N ASP A 353 -35.23 -8.23 15.36
CA ASP A 353 -36.29 -7.48 16.02
C ASP A 353 -35.65 -6.69 17.19
N ALA A 354 -36.17 -5.51 17.57
CA ALA A 354 -35.48 -4.59 18.48
C ALA A 354 -36.41 -3.78 19.39
N ASN A 355 -35.89 -3.28 20.51
CA ASN A 355 -36.56 -2.33 21.44
C ASN A 355 -37.85 -2.79 22.16
N VAL A 356 -38.27 -4.05 21.98
CA VAL A 356 -39.45 -4.73 22.55
C VAL A 356 -39.67 -4.49 24.07
N SER A 357 -38.62 -4.21 24.83
CA SER A 357 -38.71 -3.95 26.28
C SER A 357 -37.86 -2.80 26.80
N ILE A 358 -36.63 -2.65 26.30
CA ILE A 358 -35.67 -1.60 26.65
C ILE A 358 -35.02 -1.11 25.35
N GLY A 359 -34.73 0.18 25.24
CA GLY A 359 -34.06 0.75 24.07
C GLY A 359 -32.62 0.25 23.92
N GLU A 360 -32.30 -0.32 22.76
CA GLU A 360 -30.97 -0.72 22.32
C GLU A 360 -30.19 0.48 21.76
N ALA A 361 -28.86 0.42 21.84
CA ALA A 361 -27.98 1.48 21.31
C ALA A 361 -27.84 1.45 19.76
N GLU A 362 -28.20 0.34 19.12
CA GLU A 362 -28.15 0.14 17.65
C GLU A 362 -29.44 -0.56 17.13
N PRO A 363 -30.63 0.04 17.29
CA PRO A 363 -31.91 -0.64 17.11
C PRO A 363 -32.27 -0.86 15.64
N CYS A 364 -32.52 -2.11 15.24
CA CYS A 364 -32.82 -2.46 13.84
C CYS A 364 -33.53 -3.82 13.70
N GLU A 365 -34.31 -3.95 12.61
CA GLU A 365 -35.04 -5.18 12.23
C GLU A 365 -34.65 -5.65 10.81
N ASN A 366 -34.92 -6.92 10.49
CA ASN A 366 -34.75 -7.46 9.13
C ASN A 366 -35.77 -8.55 8.77
N ILE A 367 -36.28 -8.51 7.54
CA ILE A 367 -37.08 -9.55 6.89
C ILE A 367 -36.37 -10.06 5.62
N SER A 368 -35.98 -11.33 5.60
CA SER A 368 -35.58 -12.04 4.38
C SER A 368 -36.75 -12.32 3.45
N VAL A 369 -36.54 -12.19 2.14
CA VAL A 369 -37.58 -12.34 1.10
C VAL A 369 -37.13 -13.16 -0.12
N VAL A 370 -38.10 -13.57 -0.94
CA VAL A 370 -37.91 -14.31 -2.21
C VAL A 370 -38.33 -13.47 -3.43
N PRO A 371 -37.96 -13.81 -4.67
CA PRO A 371 -38.32 -13.02 -5.84
C PRO A 371 -39.84 -12.76 -6.00
N GLY A 372 -40.23 -11.48 -6.12
CA GLY A 372 -41.63 -11.04 -6.17
C GLY A 372 -41.80 -9.56 -5.80
N LYS A 373 -43.06 -9.08 -5.81
CA LYS A 373 -43.43 -7.69 -5.49
C LYS A 373 -43.97 -7.51 -4.06
N TYR A 374 -43.32 -6.68 -3.27
CA TYR A 374 -43.65 -6.44 -1.85
C TYR A 374 -44.14 -5.01 -1.60
N LYS A 375 -44.98 -4.79 -0.59
CA LYS A 375 -45.25 -3.45 -0.02
C LYS A 375 -44.65 -3.36 1.39
N ILE A 376 -44.04 -2.23 1.73
CA ILE A 376 -43.33 -2.05 3.00
C ILE A 376 -43.97 -0.92 3.81
N CYS A 377 -44.15 -1.16 5.11
CA CYS A 377 -44.74 -0.25 6.08
C CYS A 377 -43.98 -0.29 7.42
N VAL A 378 -44.14 0.74 8.24
CA VAL A 378 -43.57 0.85 9.61
C VAL A 378 -44.68 1.22 10.60
N ASN A 379 -44.60 0.72 11.84
CA ASN A 379 -45.47 1.09 12.96
C ASN A 379 -44.63 1.70 14.11
N ASN A 380 -45.28 2.21 15.16
CA ASN A 380 -44.64 2.48 16.45
C ASN A 380 -45.48 1.83 17.54
N PHE A 381 -45.03 0.67 18.03
CA PHE A 381 -45.76 -0.16 18.97
C PHE A 381 -45.77 0.42 20.38
N THR A 382 -44.66 1.01 20.79
CA THR A 382 -44.45 1.64 22.11
C THR A 382 -43.70 2.95 21.94
N ARG A 383 -44.44 4.06 21.86
CA ARG A 383 -43.85 5.39 21.79
C ARG A 383 -43.23 5.78 23.13
N ARG A 384 -41.97 6.19 23.10
CA ARG A 384 -41.17 6.65 24.26
C ARG A 384 -40.65 8.09 24.04
N THR A 385 -40.43 8.53 22.80
CA THR A 385 -40.05 9.92 22.46
C THR A 385 -41.27 10.78 22.16
N HIS A 386 -41.84 11.42 23.19
CA HIS A 386 -43.09 12.18 23.08
C HIS A 386 -42.98 13.63 22.57
N ARG A 387 -41.77 14.19 22.38
CA ARG A 387 -41.57 15.61 22.01
C ARG A 387 -40.82 15.86 20.70
N SER A 388 -40.33 14.80 20.05
CA SER A 388 -39.56 14.89 18.80
C SER A 388 -40.11 13.93 17.75
N PRO A 389 -40.03 14.27 16.45
CA PRO A 389 -40.20 13.30 15.38
C PRO A 389 -39.04 12.30 15.40
N ILE A 390 -39.30 11.05 14.98
CA ILE A 390 -38.31 9.96 14.98
C ILE A 390 -38.00 9.61 13.51
N PRO A 391 -36.83 10.00 12.96
CA PRO A 391 -36.39 9.57 11.64
C PRO A 391 -35.96 8.10 11.66
N PHE A 392 -36.25 7.39 10.57
CA PHE A 392 -35.89 5.99 10.34
C PHE A 392 -35.59 5.75 8.85
N GLN A 393 -34.91 4.65 8.54
CA GLN A 393 -34.60 4.24 7.17
C GLN A 393 -35.02 2.78 6.90
N ILE A 394 -35.56 2.53 5.71
CA ILE A 394 -35.83 1.20 5.15
C ILE A 394 -34.77 0.89 4.09
N VAL A 395 -34.22 -0.32 4.10
CA VAL A 395 -33.17 -0.78 3.16
C VAL A 395 -33.62 -2.05 2.44
N CYS A 396 -33.63 -2.06 1.11
CA CYS A 396 -33.94 -3.22 0.27
C CYS A 396 -32.70 -3.66 -0.52
N ARG A 397 -32.31 -4.94 -0.42
CA ARG A 397 -31.07 -5.48 -1.02
C ARG A 397 -31.35 -6.67 -1.92
N SER A 398 -30.53 -6.84 -2.97
CA SER A 398 -30.58 -7.99 -3.89
C SER A 398 -29.19 -8.42 -4.35
N VAL A 399 -28.97 -9.73 -4.51
CA VAL A 399 -27.75 -10.26 -5.14
C VAL A 399 -27.54 -9.62 -6.52
N GLY A 400 -26.34 -9.06 -6.74
CA GLY A 400 -25.94 -8.46 -8.01
C GLY A 400 -26.53 -7.07 -8.29
N GLN A 401 -27.12 -6.39 -7.31
CA GLN A 401 -27.67 -5.03 -7.43
C GLN A 401 -27.29 -4.17 -6.20
N PRO A 402 -27.23 -2.83 -6.32
CA PRO A 402 -27.03 -1.95 -5.17
C PRO A 402 -28.25 -1.92 -4.24
N ASP A 403 -28.01 -1.59 -2.96
CA ASP A 403 -29.08 -1.38 -1.97
C ASP A 403 -29.95 -0.17 -2.33
N GLN A 404 -31.27 -0.29 -2.13
CA GLN A 404 -32.22 0.81 -2.26
C GLN A 404 -32.68 1.26 -0.87
N ILE A 405 -32.48 2.54 -0.56
CA ILE A 405 -32.77 3.14 0.75
C ILE A 405 -33.99 4.06 0.61
N TYR A 406 -34.91 4.00 1.58
CA TYR A 406 -36.09 4.86 1.67
C TYR A 406 -36.17 5.46 3.06
N GLU A 407 -36.16 6.79 3.15
CA GLU A 407 -36.23 7.51 4.43
C GLU A 407 -37.68 7.72 4.88
N GLY A 408 -37.91 7.73 6.20
CA GLY A 408 -39.21 7.98 6.80
C GLY A 408 -39.10 8.69 8.15
N VAL A 409 -40.22 9.27 8.60
CA VAL A 409 -40.27 10.04 9.86
C VAL A 409 -41.58 9.74 10.60
N TRP A 410 -41.47 9.23 11.82
CA TRP A 410 -42.62 9.05 12.71
C TRP A 410 -42.97 10.37 13.42
N GLY A 411 -43.97 11.07 12.89
CA GLY A 411 -44.43 12.37 13.39
C GLY A 411 -44.92 12.36 14.84
N VAL A 412 -44.86 13.51 15.52
CA VAL A 412 -45.14 13.62 16.98
C VAL A 412 -46.56 13.19 17.36
N ASN A 413 -47.56 13.55 16.55
CA ASN A 413 -48.98 13.32 16.86
C ASN A 413 -49.54 12.00 16.29
N ARG A 414 -48.70 11.15 15.69
CA ARG A 414 -49.11 9.87 15.09
C ARG A 414 -49.34 8.81 16.17
N GLN A 415 -50.51 8.17 16.11
CA GLN A 415 -50.97 7.15 17.05
C GLN A 415 -50.39 5.77 16.71
N LYS A 416 -50.44 4.86 17.69
CA LYS A 416 -50.16 3.43 17.47
C LYS A 416 -51.12 2.87 16.40
N ASP A 417 -50.59 1.95 15.58
CA ASP A 417 -51.28 1.24 14.50
C ASP A 417 -51.71 2.09 13.28
N ASP A 418 -51.46 3.42 13.28
CA ASP A 418 -51.47 4.26 12.06
C ASP A 418 -50.19 4.04 11.24
N LYS A 419 -50.09 2.84 10.65
CA LYS A 419 -48.93 2.36 9.90
C LYS A 419 -48.55 3.29 8.75
N ILE A 420 -47.29 3.73 8.71
CA ILE A 420 -46.73 4.49 7.59
C ILE A 420 -46.41 3.54 6.45
N HIS A 421 -47.05 3.69 5.30
CA HIS A 421 -46.59 3.04 4.07
C HIS A 421 -45.36 3.77 3.52
N VAL A 422 -44.30 3.03 3.19
CA VAL A 422 -43.01 3.58 2.74
C VAL A 422 -42.79 3.36 1.25
N CYS A 423 -42.78 2.11 0.75
CA CYS A 423 -42.39 1.80 -0.64
C CYS A 423 -42.80 0.40 -1.17
N THR A 424 -42.36 0.02 -2.38
CA THR A 424 -42.71 -1.24 -3.10
C THR A 424 -41.60 -1.66 -4.12
N HIS A 425 -41.21 -2.97 -4.27
CA HIS A 425 -39.88 -3.43 -4.84
C HIS A 425 -39.85 -4.83 -5.63
N GLN A 426 -38.82 -5.23 -6.48
CA GLN A 426 -38.82 -6.34 -7.56
C GLN A 426 -37.42 -6.84 -8.24
N PHE A 427 -37.27 -7.96 -9.08
CA PHE A 427 -35.99 -8.67 -9.63
C PHE A 427 -35.97 -9.55 -11.02
N TRP A 428 -34.84 -10.08 -11.68
CA TRP A 428 -34.64 -10.68 -13.13
C TRP A 428 -33.48 -11.78 -13.56
N GLU A 429 -33.26 -12.29 -14.86
CA GLU A 429 -32.41 -13.52 -15.38
C GLU A 429 -31.65 -13.59 -16.86
N THR A 430 -30.98 -14.71 -17.42
CA THR A 430 -29.99 -14.82 -18.67
C THR A 430 -29.76 -16.17 -19.60
N ALA A 431 -28.87 -16.28 -20.70
CA ALA A 431 -28.61 -17.47 -21.72
C ALA A 431 -27.29 -17.60 -22.70
N LYS A 432 -27.05 -18.63 -23.67
CA LYS A 432 -25.82 -18.88 -24.64
C LYS A 432 -25.84 -19.85 -25.99
N SER A 433 -24.73 -20.17 -26.81
CA SER A 433 -24.64 -20.79 -28.26
C SER A 433 -23.32 -21.57 -28.87
N PRO A 434 -23.21 -22.14 -30.18
CA PRO A 434 -22.17 -23.13 -30.83
C PRO A 434 -21.32 -22.93 -32.23
N GLU A 435 -21.02 -23.95 -33.18
CA GLU A 435 -19.74 -24.24 -34.08
C GLU A 435 -19.75 -24.66 -35.69
N GLU A 436 -18.69 -25.24 -36.43
CA GLU A 436 -18.31 -25.18 -37.98
C GLU A 436 -17.71 -26.44 -38.88
N LEU A 437 -17.25 -26.39 -40.24
CA LEU A 437 -16.75 -27.53 -41.22
C LEU A 437 -15.85 -27.28 -42.60
N GLU A 438 -15.65 -28.22 -43.65
CA GLU A 438 -14.49 -28.37 -44.72
C GLU A 438 -14.62 -28.60 -46.36
N LEU A 439 -13.74 -29.35 -47.18
CA LEU A 439 -13.27 -29.16 -48.67
C LEU A 439 -13.11 -30.33 -49.84
N SER A 440 -12.25 -30.30 -50.96
CA SER A 440 -12.27 -31.18 -52.26
C SER A 440 -11.07 -31.35 -53.37
N GLU A 441 -11.31 -31.93 -54.61
CA GLU A 441 -10.38 -32.61 -55.63
C GLU A 441 -9.69 -31.83 -56.81
N LYS A 442 -10.33 -30.87 -57.50
CA LYS A 442 -9.98 -30.39 -58.89
C LYS A 442 -8.54 -29.89 -59.12
N ALA A 443 -7.82 -29.52 -58.07
CA ALA A 443 -6.49 -28.89 -58.12
C ALA A 443 -5.38 -29.77 -58.74
N SER A 444 -5.53 -31.11 -58.70
CA SER A 444 -4.45 -32.05 -59.05
C SER A 444 -3.86 -31.85 -60.46
N ARG A 445 -4.70 -31.58 -61.49
CA ARG A 445 -4.24 -31.62 -62.89
C ARG A 445 -3.42 -30.41 -63.32
N ARG A 446 -3.58 -29.24 -62.69
CA ARG A 446 -2.87 -28.01 -63.10
C ARG A 446 -1.38 -28.02 -62.72
N ALA A 447 -1.04 -28.67 -61.61
CA ALA A 447 0.33 -28.74 -61.10
C ALA A 447 1.34 -29.41 -62.06
N LEU A 448 0.88 -30.31 -62.95
CA LEU A 448 1.73 -31.02 -63.91
C LEU A 448 2.22 -30.13 -65.07
N ALA A 449 1.41 -29.18 -65.52
CA ALA A 449 1.71 -28.39 -66.73
C ALA A 449 2.79 -27.32 -66.52
N GLN A 450 3.20 -27.07 -65.27
CA GLN A 450 4.04 -25.93 -64.88
C GLN A 450 5.41 -26.35 -64.31
N ALA A 451 5.78 -27.63 -64.45
CA ALA A 451 6.91 -28.23 -63.73
C ALA A 451 8.24 -27.48 -63.92
N ALA A 452 8.65 -27.17 -65.16
CA ALA A 452 9.96 -26.57 -65.44
C ALA A 452 10.13 -25.14 -64.86
N ASP A 453 9.07 -24.34 -64.80
CA ASP A 453 9.11 -23.00 -64.19
C ASP A 453 9.20 -23.09 -62.66
N TRP A 454 8.50 -24.05 -62.07
CA TRP A 454 8.64 -24.35 -60.64
C TRP A 454 10.06 -24.81 -60.31
N ASP A 455 10.57 -25.82 -61.03
CA ASP A 455 11.80 -26.52 -60.64
C ASP A 455 13.04 -25.62 -60.79
N SER A 456 12.98 -24.60 -61.66
CA SER A 456 13.99 -23.55 -61.79
C SER A 456 13.89 -22.47 -60.70
N ARG A 457 12.72 -21.82 -60.52
CA ARG A 457 12.58 -20.63 -59.66
C ARG A 457 12.19 -20.93 -58.21
N VAL A 458 11.43 -22.00 -57.97
CA VAL A 458 11.02 -22.44 -56.62
C VAL A 458 11.89 -23.59 -56.12
N GLY A 459 12.16 -24.58 -56.99
CA GLY A 459 13.03 -25.72 -56.73
C GLY A 459 12.43 -26.78 -55.81
N VAL A 460 13.25 -27.34 -54.93
CA VAL A 460 12.80 -28.18 -53.81
C VAL A 460 12.72 -27.28 -52.57
N PRO A 461 11.55 -26.70 -52.25
CA PRO A 461 11.45 -25.73 -51.18
C PRO A 461 11.68 -26.37 -49.81
N LYS A 462 12.21 -25.60 -48.87
CA LYS A 462 12.52 -26.07 -47.51
C LYS A 462 11.78 -25.24 -46.48
N ALA A 463 11.24 -25.91 -45.46
CA ALA A 463 10.65 -25.31 -44.28
C ALA A 463 11.53 -25.57 -43.05
N THR A 464 11.91 -24.50 -42.37
CA THR A 464 12.68 -24.56 -41.14
C THR A 464 11.98 -23.70 -40.09
N ILE A 465 11.86 -24.18 -38.86
CA ILE A 465 11.39 -23.35 -37.75
C ILE A 465 12.41 -22.22 -37.54
N ALA A 466 11.96 -20.98 -37.63
CA ALA A 466 12.78 -19.81 -37.40
C ALA A 466 13.35 -19.85 -35.98
N THR A 467 14.54 -19.28 -35.77
CA THR A 467 15.16 -19.20 -34.44
C THR A 467 15.05 -17.77 -33.88
N VAL A 468 15.22 -17.59 -32.57
CA VAL A 468 15.27 -16.24 -31.98
C VAL A 468 16.35 -15.41 -32.65
N GLU A 469 17.50 -16.00 -32.95
CA GLU A 469 18.62 -15.36 -33.65
C GLU A 469 18.25 -15.01 -35.11
N SER A 470 17.48 -15.86 -35.81
CA SER A 470 16.96 -15.59 -37.16
C SER A 470 16.03 -14.37 -37.21
N VAL A 471 15.23 -14.19 -36.15
CA VAL A 471 14.26 -13.10 -35.97
C VAL A 471 14.93 -11.81 -35.47
N GLU A 472 15.92 -11.93 -34.58
CA GLU A 472 16.77 -10.84 -34.08
C GLU A 472 17.58 -10.20 -35.20
N ASN A 473 18.22 -11.00 -36.06
CA ASN A 473 18.96 -10.52 -37.24
C ASN A 473 18.07 -9.83 -38.31
N ARG A 474 16.73 -9.91 -38.20
CA ARG A 474 15.78 -9.16 -39.05
C ARG A 474 15.17 -7.95 -38.36
N GLY A 475 15.64 -7.59 -37.15
CA GLY A 475 15.11 -6.48 -36.37
C GLY A 475 13.69 -6.70 -35.82
N MET A 476 13.22 -7.95 -35.77
CA MET A 476 11.84 -8.28 -35.35
C MET A 476 11.72 -8.62 -33.86
N LEU A 477 12.84 -8.88 -33.17
CA LEU A 477 12.85 -9.17 -31.74
C LEU A 477 12.59 -7.89 -30.93
N LEU A 478 11.51 -7.85 -30.15
CA LEU A 478 11.17 -6.72 -29.29
C LEU A 478 11.94 -6.73 -27.97
N VAL A 479 11.97 -7.89 -27.30
CA VAL A 479 12.68 -8.10 -26.02
C VAL A 479 12.80 -9.61 -25.71
N SER A 480 13.80 -9.97 -24.90
CA SER A 480 13.92 -11.29 -24.27
C SER A 480 13.72 -11.16 -22.74
N PRO A 481 12.67 -11.72 -22.14
CA PRO A 481 12.44 -11.67 -20.68
C PRO A 481 13.55 -12.36 -19.87
N GLN A 482 13.64 -12.06 -18.56
CA GLN A 482 14.62 -12.73 -17.70
C GLN A 482 14.29 -14.20 -17.47
N ARG A 483 15.33 -15.04 -17.41
CA ARG A 483 15.22 -16.46 -17.03
C ARG A 483 15.02 -16.60 -15.52
N ARG A 484 14.05 -17.43 -15.14
CA ARG A 484 13.84 -17.90 -13.76
C ARG A 484 15.05 -18.75 -13.33
N SER A 485 15.80 -18.33 -12.31
CA SER A 485 16.91 -19.12 -11.77
C SER A 485 16.38 -20.30 -10.96
N SER A 486 16.94 -21.49 -11.14
CA SER A 486 16.42 -22.74 -10.60
C SER A 486 16.83 -23.02 -9.13
N THR A 487 16.85 -21.99 -8.28
CA THR A 487 17.41 -22.05 -6.91
C THR A 487 16.63 -21.27 -5.84
N THR A 488 15.30 -21.35 -5.80
CA THR A 488 14.51 -21.34 -4.53
C THR A 488 13.03 -21.68 -4.77
N PRO A 489 12.38 -22.52 -3.93
CA PRO A 489 10.94 -22.74 -4.00
C PRO A 489 10.17 -21.84 -3.03
N LEU A 490 9.41 -20.88 -3.55
CA LEU A 490 8.36 -20.16 -2.80
C LEU A 490 6.99 -20.49 -3.38
N SER A 491 6.45 -21.65 -3.01
CA SER A 491 5.12 -22.09 -3.43
C SER A 491 4.00 -21.40 -2.62
N PRO A 492 3.08 -20.66 -3.25
CA PRO A 492 1.84 -20.22 -2.61
C PRO A 492 0.83 -21.39 -2.58
N SER A 493 0.13 -21.59 -1.46
CA SER A 493 -1.02 -22.50 -1.41
C SER A 493 -1.99 -22.15 -0.29
N ALA A 494 -3.24 -21.87 -0.67
CA ALA A 494 -4.43 -21.68 0.14
C ALA A 494 -5.63 -21.86 -0.81
N VAL A 495 -6.78 -22.45 -0.43
CA VAL A 495 -7.16 -23.19 0.78
C VAL A 495 -8.47 -23.96 0.47
N HIS A 496 -8.72 -25.15 1.06
CA HIS A 496 -9.96 -25.48 1.82
C HIS A 496 -10.17 -26.98 2.16
N THR A 497 -10.77 -27.19 3.34
CA THR A 497 -11.73 -28.25 3.77
C THR A 497 -11.39 -29.77 3.76
N ALA A 498 -11.20 -30.27 4.99
CA ALA A 498 -12.05 -31.28 5.67
C ALA A 498 -11.88 -32.81 5.46
N ASN A 499 -11.70 -33.50 6.61
CA ASN A 499 -12.02 -34.90 6.97
C ASN A 499 -11.46 -36.05 6.07
N SER A 500 -10.81 -37.10 6.58
CA SER A 500 -11.14 -37.86 7.79
C SER A 500 -9.99 -38.73 8.34
N SER A 501 -10.26 -39.43 9.47
CA SER A 501 -9.61 -40.67 9.95
C SER A 501 -8.09 -40.71 10.19
N GLY A 502 -7.70 -40.61 11.47
CA GLY A 502 -7.13 -41.76 12.19
C GLY A 502 -5.62 -42.07 12.10
N SER A 503 -4.81 -41.39 12.91
CA SER A 503 -3.94 -42.04 13.91
C SER A 503 -3.37 -41.01 14.89
N ALA A 504 -3.20 -41.37 16.15
CA ALA A 504 -2.35 -40.62 17.07
C ALA A 504 -0.87 -40.99 16.87
N VAL A 505 0.04 -40.09 17.25
CA VAL A 505 1.02 -40.24 18.36
C VAL A 505 1.68 -38.88 18.61
N ASN A 506 1.56 -38.39 19.85
CA ASN A 506 2.38 -37.39 20.56
C ASN A 506 3.15 -36.29 19.77
N CYS A 507 2.69 -35.04 19.90
CA CYS A 507 3.56 -33.87 20.04
C CYS A 507 3.34 -33.24 21.42
N SER A 508 4.38 -32.71 22.05
CA SER A 508 4.35 -32.27 23.46
C SER A 508 3.75 -30.87 23.66
N PHE A 509 3.17 -30.66 24.84
CA PHE A 509 2.54 -29.41 25.29
C PHE A 509 3.45 -28.17 25.18
N GLU A 510 4.77 -28.35 25.26
CA GLU A 510 5.76 -27.27 25.15
C GLU A 510 5.80 -26.61 23.77
N GLN A 511 5.45 -27.33 22.69
CA GLN A 511 5.44 -26.77 21.33
C GLN A 511 4.34 -25.69 21.14
N LEU A 512 3.28 -25.71 21.95
CA LEU A 512 2.19 -24.73 21.90
C LEU A 512 2.60 -23.34 22.42
N LEU A 513 3.68 -23.23 23.19
CA LEU A 513 4.10 -21.96 23.82
C LEU A 513 5.13 -21.17 23.00
N VAL A 514 5.72 -21.78 21.96
CA VAL A 514 6.79 -21.15 21.15
C VAL A 514 6.26 -20.49 19.87
N GLN A 515 5.06 -20.85 19.40
CA GLN A 515 4.43 -20.25 18.20
C GLN A 515 3.85 -18.84 18.46
N LYS A 516 4.70 -17.87 18.83
CA LYS A 516 4.39 -16.45 18.60
C LYS A 516 4.34 -16.20 17.10
N SER A 517 3.12 -16.09 16.56
CA SER A 517 2.88 -15.94 15.12
C SER A 517 3.67 -14.78 14.51
N GLN A 518 4.61 -15.10 13.61
CA GLN A 518 5.11 -14.12 12.65
C GLN A 518 3.96 -13.80 11.68
N LYS A 519 3.17 -12.77 12.01
CA LYS A 519 2.15 -12.24 11.10
C LYS A 519 2.87 -11.72 9.85
N LYS A 520 2.56 -12.33 8.70
CA LYS A 520 3.00 -11.86 7.38
C LYS A 520 2.70 -10.35 7.27
N LYS A 521 3.69 -9.51 6.95
CA LYS A 521 3.49 -8.05 6.78
C LYS A 521 2.38 -7.87 5.74
N LYS A 522 1.33 -7.10 6.08
CA LYS A 522 0.29 -6.75 5.11
C LYS A 522 0.92 -5.91 4.00
N GLN A 523 0.58 -6.20 2.76
CA GLN A 523 0.99 -5.37 1.63
C GLN A 523 0.28 -4.01 1.67
N PHE A 524 0.98 -2.98 1.21
CA PHE A 524 0.48 -1.62 1.14
C PHE A 524 -0.51 -1.43 -0.01
N LEU A 525 -1.37 -0.41 0.11
CA LEU A 525 -2.29 0.04 -0.92
C LEU A 525 -1.58 0.32 -2.25
N SER A 526 -0.38 0.90 -2.22
CA SER A 526 0.49 1.12 -3.39
C SER A 526 0.95 -0.17 -4.05
N GLU A 527 1.29 -1.22 -3.28
CA GLU A 527 1.64 -2.53 -3.81
C GLU A 527 0.41 -3.20 -4.46
N ASN A 528 -0.75 -3.12 -3.81
CA ASN A 528 -2.01 -3.70 -4.27
C ASN A 528 -2.61 -2.95 -5.48
N CYS A 529 -2.38 -1.63 -5.57
CA CYS A 529 -2.91 -0.74 -6.61
C CYS A 529 -1.83 -0.31 -7.62
N ARG A 530 -0.66 -0.95 -7.58
CA ARG A 530 0.40 -0.79 -8.58
C ARG A 530 -0.24 -1.05 -9.94
N GLN A 531 -0.23 -0.08 -10.85
CA GLN A 531 -0.92 -0.24 -12.13
C GLN A 531 -0.24 -1.37 -12.92
N LEU A 532 -0.86 -2.55 -12.87
CA LEU A 532 -0.48 -3.69 -13.67
C LEU A 532 -0.71 -3.31 -15.14
N PRO A 533 0.23 -3.63 -16.05
CA PRO A 533 0.16 -3.20 -17.44
C PRO A 533 -1.18 -3.59 -18.07
N SER A 534 -1.83 -2.63 -18.73
CA SER A 534 -3.21 -2.73 -19.22
C SER A 534 -3.28 -3.23 -20.66
N THR A 535 -2.27 -2.89 -21.47
CA THR A 535 -2.03 -3.41 -22.81
C THR A 535 -0.78 -4.29 -22.83
N PHE A 536 -0.62 -5.13 -23.86
CA PHE A 536 0.60 -5.90 -24.04
C PHE A 536 1.79 -5.01 -24.47
N ALA A 537 1.55 -3.83 -25.04
CA ALA A 537 2.60 -2.83 -25.24
C ALA A 537 3.16 -2.32 -23.90
N ASP A 538 2.28 -2.04 -22.92
CA ASP A 538 2.68 -1.67 -21.55
C ASP A 538 3.57 -2.77 -20.92
N VAL A 539 3.22 -4.06 -21.15
CA VAL A 539 4.02 -5.22 -20.69
C VAL A 539 5.40 -5.21 -21.33
N VAL A 540 5.48 -5.04 -22.65
CA VAL A 540 6.73 -5.05 -23.41
C VAL A 540 7.65 -3.91 -22.97
N ASP A 541 7.13 -2.69 -22.78
CA ASP A 541 7.94 -1.55 -22.37
C ASP A 541 8.36 -1.63 -20.90
N LEU A 542 7.52 -2.20 -20.03
CA LEU A 542 7.92 -2.54 -18.66
C LEU A 542 9.09 -3.55 -18.66
N ILE A 543 9.03 -4.63 -19.45
CA ILE A 543 10.11 -5.62 -19.58
C ILE A 543 11.40 -4.96 -20.13
N LYS A 544 11.31 -4.03 -21.09
CA LYS A 544 12.47 -3.25 -21.58
C LYS A 544 13.09 -2.36 -20.49
N SER A 545 12.27 -1.79 -19.61
CA SER A 545 12.71 -0.83 -18.58
C SER A 545 13.39 -1.45 -17.35
N GLY A 546 13.20 -2.76 -17.12
CA GLY A 546 13.54 -3.39 -15.84
C GLY A 546 14.05 -4.83 -15.96
N ARG A 547 13.90 -5.58 -14.87
CA ARG A 547 14.26 -7.01 -14.80
C ARG A 547 13.02 -7.82 -14.44
N HIS A 548 12.27 -8.18 -15.48
CA HIS A 548 10.98 -8.83 -15.36
C HIS A 548 11.00 -10.23 -16.00
N THR A 549 10.24 -11.14 -15.39
CA THR A 549 10.00 -12.49 -15.85
C THR A 549 8.60 -12.59 -16.44
N LEU A 550 8.46 -13.27 -17.59
CA LEU A 550 7.18 -13.46 -18.26
C LEU A 550 6.95 -14.95 -18.50
N SER A 551 5.74 -15.43 -18.20
CA SER A 551 5.31 -16.79 -18.47
C SER A 551 3.84 -16.84 -18.89
N VAL A 552 3.42 -17.97 -19.46
CA VAL A 552 2.05 -18.24 -19.91
C VAL A 552 1.56 -19.59 -19.40
N ASN A 553 0.24 -19.74 -19.24
CA ASN A 553 -0.37 -21.05 -18.97
C ASN A 553 -0.75 -21.69 -20.30
N LEU A 554 -0.33 -22.94 -20.52
CA LEU A 554 -0.58 -23.67 -21.77
C LEU A 554 -2.08 -23.67 -22.16
N ARG A 555 -2.99 -23.76 -21.19
CA ARG A 555 -4.45 -23.81 -21.45
C ARG A 555 -5.08 -22.46 -21.79
N ASP A 556 -4.36 -21.36 -21.61
CA ASP A 556 -4.90 -20.01 -21.83
C ASP A 556 -4.60 -19.52 -23.27
N HIS A 557 -3.75 -20.20 -24.06
CA HIS A 557 -3.37 -19.79 -25.43
C HIS A 557 -3.42 -20.93 -26.47
N ALA A 558 -3.65 -20.56 -27.72
CA ALA A 558 -3.49 -21.44 -28.88
C ALA A 558 -2.01 -21.65 -29.25
N PRO A 559 -1.62 -22.84 -29.74
CA PRO A 559 -0.25 -23.12 -30.13
C PRO A 559 0.08 -22.56 -31.51
N GLY A 560 1.36 -22.30 -31.74
CA GLY A 560 1.86 -21.92 -33.05
C GLY A 560 3.38 -21.85 -33.13
N TYR A 561 3.89 -21.59 -34.34
CA TYR A 561 5.31 -21.44 -34.62
C TYR A 561 5.55 -20.60 -35.88
N LEU A 562 6.79 -20.15 -36.06
CA LEU A 562 7.21 -19.34 -37.21
C LEU A 562 8.12 -20.16 -38.14
N VAL A 563 7.85 -20.12 -39.45
CA VAL A 563 8.56 -20.92 -40.47
C VAL A 563 9.35 -20.03 -41.43
N ASP A 564 10.66 -20.23 -41.47
CA ASP A 564 11.51 -19.79 -42.56
C ASP A 564 11.37 -20.72 -43.77
N ILE A 565 10.86 -20.13 -44.87
CA ILE A 565 10.69 -20.79 -46.17
C ILE A 565 11.85 -20.40 -47.08
N ALA A 566 12.57 -21.40 -47.60
CA ALA A 566 13.64 -21.21 -48.58
C ALA A 566 13.27 -21.82 -49.95
N THR A 567 13.52 -21.04 -50.99
CA THR A 567 13.29 -21.35 -52.43
C THR A 567 14.56 -21.03 -53.22
N ASN A 568 14.66 -21.50 -54.47
CA ASN A 568 15.82 -21.17 -55.33
C ASN A 568 15.95 -19.65 -55.57
N SER A 569 14.82 -18.95 -55.74
CA SER A 569 14.76 -17.51 -56.01
C SER A 569 14.03 -16.78 -54.86
N PRO A 570 14.51 -15.60 -54.41
CA PRO A 570 13.95 -14.90 -53.24
C PRO A 570 12.66 -14.11 -53.53
N ASP A 571 12.37 -13.83 -54.80
CA ASP A 571 11.22 -13.08 -55.31
C ASP A 571 9.91 -13.90 -55.36
N VAL A 572 9.96 -15.20 -55.05
CA VAL A 572 8.78 -16.10 -54.99
C VAL A 572 7.79 -15.68 -53.90
N ARG A 573 8.25 -15.02 -52.84
CA ARG A 573 7.43 -14.58 -51.70
C ARG A 573 7.24 -13.07 -51.71
N LYS A 574 6.06 -12.59 -51.27
CA LYS A 574 5.77 -11.17 -51.07
C LYS A 574 6.57 -10.58 -49.91
N CYS A 575 6.92 -11.39 -48.91
CA CYS A 575 7.76 -10.96 -47.79
C CYS A 575 8.89 -11.96 -47.48
N ASN A 576 10.01 -11.44 -46.97
CA ASN A 576 11.12 -12.25 -46.44
C ASN A 576 11.02 -12.47 -44.91
N LEU A 577 9.81 -12.37 -44.37
CA LEU A 577 9.52 -12.63 -42.96
C LEU A 577 9.19 -14.12 -42.76
N PRO A 578 9.39 -14.68 -41.56
CA PRO A 578 8.92 -16.02 -41.23
C PRO A 578 7.38 -16.12 -41.38
N ALA A 579 6.89 -17.17 -42.02
CA ALA A 579 5.47 -17.42 -42.18
C ALA A 579 4.84 -17.88 -40.84
N PRO A 580 3.73 -17.27 -40.37
CA PRO A 580 3.09 -17.66 -39.12
C PRO A 580 2.26 -18.93 -39.29
N CYS A 581 2.53 -19.96 -38.50
CA CYS A 581 1.72 -21.18 -38.42
C CYS A 581 0.95 -21.19 -37.10
N HIS A 582 -0.28 -20.70 -37.12
CA HIS A 582 -1.19 -20.60 -35.98
C HIS A 582 -2.30 -21.65 -36.06
N TYR A 583 -2.61 -22.36 -34.98
CA TYR A 583 -3.74 -23.30 -34.93
C TYR A 583 -4.99 -22.61 -34.40
N ARG A 584 -6.04 -22.48 -35.23
CA ARG A 584 -7.38 -22.11 -34.73
C ARG A 584 -7.91 -23.24 -33.85
N ASP A 585 -8.02 -24.43 -34.43
CA ASP A 585 -8.72 -25.57 -33.86
C ASP A 585 -7.84 -26.83 -33.84
N LYS A 586 -8.16 -27.77 -32.93
CA LYS A 586 -7.40 -29.01 -32.78
C LYS A 586 -7.71 -29.93 -33.97
N PHE A 587 -6.75 -30.78 -34.36
CA PHE A 587 -6.83 -31.67 -35.53
C PHE A 587 -6.88 -30.98 -36.90
N THR A 588 -6.96 -29.64 -36.98
CA THR A 588 -6.85 -28.89 -38.25
C THR A 588 -5.40 -28.44 -38.51
N PRO A 589 -4.95 -28.33 -39.78
CA PRO A 589 -3.67 -27.70 -40.12
C PRO A 589 -3.61 -26.23 -39.65
N PRO A 590 -2.40 -25.68 -39.39
CA PRO A 590 -2.27 -24.28 -39.03
C PRO A 590 -2.57 -23.35 -40.22
N HIS A 591 -2.95 -22.12 -39.91
CA HIS A 591 -3.32 -21.08 -40.86
C HIS A 591 -2.57 -19.76 -40.61
N GLU A 592 -2.60 -18.88 -41.62
CA GLU A 592 -1.95 -17.56 -41.61
C GLU A 592 -2.74 -16.53 -40.80
N GLN A 593 -4.08 -16.61 -40.86
CA GLN A 593 -4.99 -15.68 -40.20
C GLN A 593 -4.95 -15.91 -38.69
N LEU A 594 -4.79 -14.85 -37.91
CA LEU A 594 -4.59 -14.91 -36.46
C LEU A 594 -5.92 -14.83 -35.70
N GLU A 595 -6.77 -15.84 -35.90
CA GLU A 595 -8.13 -15.92 -35.34
C GLU A 595 -8.21 -16.71 -34.02
N ILE A 596 -9.16 -16.35 -33.15
CA ILE A 596 -9.46 -17.11 -31.92
C ILE A 596 -10.16 -18.42 -32.30
N GLY A 597 -9.68 -19.56 -31.78
CA GLY A 597 -10.36 -20.85 -31.88
C GLY A 597 -10.24 -21.68 -30.60
N ASN A 598 -10.41 -22.99 -30.72
CA ASN A 598 -10.45 -23.95 -29.60
C ASN A 598 -9.18 -24.79 -29.41
N ALA A 599 -8.15 -24.66 -30.27
CA ALA A 599 -6.82 -25.23 -30.04
C ALA A 599 -6.14 -24.61 -28.82
N ARG A 600 -5.46 -25.41 -27.99
CA ARG A 600 -4.65 -24.93 -26.85
C ARG A 600 -3.30 -25.63 -26.77
N LEU A 601 -2.29 -24.96 -26.24
CA LEU A 601 -1.01 -25.59 -25.92
C LEU A 601 -1.21 -26.71 -24.88
N ASP A 602 -0.38 -27.75 -24.97
CA ASP A 602 -0.35 -28.84 -24.01
C ASP A 602 1.07 -29.43 -23.85
N LYS A 603 1.20 -30.54 -23.12
CA LYS A 603 2.50 -31.17 -22.82
C LYS A 603 3.12 -31.90 -24.03
N THR A 604 2.46 -31.94 -25.19
CA THR A 604 3.07 -32.36 -26.45
C THR A 604 3.94 -31.25 -27.05
N TRP A 605 3.68 -29.97 -26.73
CA TRP A 605 4.41 -28.81 -27.25
C TRP A 605 5.62 -28.41 -26.41
N VAL A 606 5.58 -28.61 -25.09
CA VAL A 606 6.63 -28.16 -24.16
C VAL A 606 6.89 -29.23 -23.09
N LYS A 607 8.17 -29.41 -22.71
CA LYS A 607 8.53 -30.18 -21.49
C LYS A 607 8.23 -29.36 -20.23
N VAL A 608 7.03 -29.52 -19.65
CA VAL A 608 6.60 -28.81 -18.42
C VAL A 608 6.43 -29.77 -17.24
N GLY A 609 6.65 -29.29 -16.02
CA GLY A 609 6.58 -30.05 -14.77
C GLY A 609 5.15 -30.32 -14.26
N ARG A 610 4.94 -30.15 -12.95
CA ARG A 610 3.63 -30.32 -12.30
C ARG A 610 2.65 -29.20 -12.66
N GLU A 611 3.13 -27.96 -12.68
CA GLU A 611 2.39 -26.78 -13.12
C GLU A 611 2.20 -26.80 -14.65
N ASN A 612 1.22 -26.07 -15.18
CA ASN A 612 0.96 -25.92 -16.62
C ASN A 612 1.45 -24.55 -17.15
N THR A 613 2.44 -23.95 -16.50
CA THR A 613 3.03 -22.65 -16.82
C THR A 613 4.43 -22.80 -17.41
N VAL A 614 4.79 -21.94 -18.36
CA VAL A 614 6.07 -21.97 -19.09
C VAL A 614 6.60 -20.55 -19.34
N SER A 615 7.90 -20.34 -19.14
CA SER A 615 8.57 -19.06 -19.41
C SER A 615 8.54 -18.67 -20.90
N VAL A 616 8.37 -17.38 -21.17
CA VAL A 616 8.58 -16.78 -22.49
C VAL A 616 10.06 -16.41 -22.63
N CYS A 617 10.71 -16.82 -23.72
CA CYS A 617 12.14 -16.59 -23.95
C CYS A 617 12.43 -15.47 -24.96
N ALA A 618 11.46 -15.12 -25.80
CA ALA A 618 11.54 -14.02 -26.77
C ALA A 618 10.12 -13.54 -27.15
N ILE A 619 10.00 -12.23 -27.39
CA ILE A 619 8.78 -11.58 -27.86
C ILE A 619 9.06 -10.96 -29.23
N THR A 620 8.25 -11.26 -30.24
CA THR A 620 8.32 -10.67 -31.58
C THR A 620 6.96 -10.12 -32.01
N GLN A 621 6.95 -9.18 -32.94
CA GLN A 621 5.74 -8.57 -33.49
C GLN A 621 5.59 -8.88 -34.98
N LEU A 622 4.39 -9.25 -35.36
CA LEU A 622 4.00 -9.69 -36.71
C LEU A 622 2.78 -8.86 -37.12
N GLY A 623 3.04 -7.73 -37.78
CA GLY A 623 2.03 -6.72 -38.06
C GLY A 623 1.45 -6.14 -36.77
N THR A 624 0.16 -6.36 -36.54
CA THR A 624 -0.57 -5.91 -35.34
C THR A 624 -0.60 -6.92 -34.20
N SER A 625 0.00 -8.10 -34.35
CA SER A 625 -0.08 -9.18 -33.34
C SER A 625 1.29 -9.55 -32.77
N TYR A 626 1.30 -10.05 -31.54
CA TYR A 626 2.50 -10.48 -30.83
C TYR A 626 2.62 -12.02 -30.85
N PHE A 627 3.85 -12.52 -30.96
CA PHE A 627 4.18 -13.94 -30.80
C PHE A 627 5.19 -14.15 -29.67
N LEU A 628 4.91 -15.11 -28.81
CA LEU A 628 5.69 -15.45 -27.63
C LEU A 628 6.37 -16.81 -27.85
N ALA A 629 7.69 -16.81 -28.01
CA ALA A 629 8.47 -18.05 -28.07
C ALA A 629 8.70 -18.60 -26.65
N LEU A 630 8.52 -19.92 -26.46
CA LEU A 630 8.46 -20.54 -25.14
C LEU A 630 9.69 -21.38 -24.82
N GLU A 631 10.12 -21.38 -23.56
CA GLU A 631 11.27 -22.16 -23.13
C GLU A 631 11.05 -23.67 -23.22
N ASN A 632 12.02 -24.38 -23.80
CA ASN A 632 11.99 -25.84 -24.00
C ASN A 632 10.81 -26.33 -24.87
N ALA A 633 10.29 -25.44 -25.73
CA ALA A 633 9.30 -25.78 -26.74
C ALA A 633 9.88 -26.67 -27.85
N LYS A 634 9.00 -27.49 -28.43
CA LYS A 634 9.27 -28.42 -29.53
C LYS A 634 8.02 -28.54 -30.40
N LEU A 635 8.17 -29.06 -31.62
CA LEU A 635 7.00 -29.44 -32.41
C LEU A 635 6.32 -30.66 -31.77
N PRO A 636 4.98 -30.74 -31.81
CA PRO A 636 4.24 -31.90 -31.33
C PRO A 636 4.53 -33.12 -32.21
N THR A 637 4.43 -34.30 -31.59
CA THR A 637 4.56 -35.60 -32.26
C THR A 637 3.23 -36.37 -32.30
N SER A 638 2.12 -35.68 -32.03
CA SER A 638 0.76 -36.24 -32.01
C SER A 638 -0.01 -35.78 -33.25
N GLU A 639 -0.87 -36.64 -33.78
CA GLU A 639 -1.75 -36.33 -34.93
C GLU A 639 -2.81 -35.27 -34.57
N ASP A 640 -3.01 -35.04 -33.26
CA ASP A 640 -3.70 -33.90 -32.63
C ASP A 640 -3.39 -32.52 -33.24
N PHE A 641 -2.19 -32.32 -33.76
CA PHE A 641 -1.68 -31.05 -34.29
C PHE A 641 -0.92 -31.30 -35.59
N PRO A 642 -1.63 -31.45 -36.73
CA PRO A 642 -1.01 -31.77 -38.01
C PRO A 642 -0.14 -30.59 -38.51
N LEU A 643 1.17 -30.85 -38.63
CA LEU A 643 2.16 -29.82 -38.91
C LEU A 643 2.02 -29.23 -40.32
N GLY A 644 1.81 -27.92 -40.39
CA GLY A 644 1.90 -27.13 -41.62
C GLY A 644 3.23 -26.39 -41.79
N SER A 645 3.63 -26.12 -43.03
CA SER A 645 4.90 -25.47 -43.39
C SER A 645 4.78 -24.02 -43.87
N GLY A 646 3.62 -23.37 -43.70
CA GLY A 646 3.46 -21.93 -43.94
C GLY A 646 3.40 -21.48 -45.41
N PHE A 647 3.27 -22.39 -46.37
CA PHE A 647 3.17 -22.08 -47.81
C PHE A 647 1.79 -21.53 -48.18
N TYR A 648 1.47 -20.33 -47.72
CA TYR A 648 0.17 -19.72 -47.93
C TYR A 648 0.04 -19.10 -49.33
N PRO A 649 -1.12 -19.24 -50.00
CA PRO A 649 -1.34 -18.69 -51.34
C PRO A 649 -1.38 -17.15 -51.38
N THR A 650 -1.51 -16.53 -50.21
CA THR A 650 -1.53 -15.08 -49.93
C THR A 650 -0.13 -14.47 -49.97
N ASP A 651 0.89 -15.17 -49.44
CA ASP A 651 2.29 -14.74 -49.44
C ASP A 651 3.03 -15.06 -50.76
N LEU A 652 2.51 -15.95 -51.61
CA LEU A 652 3.06 -16.20 -52.95
C LEU A 652 3.01 -14.92 -53.82
N SER A 653 4.10 -14.49 -54.45
CA SER A 653 4.11 -13.27 -55.26
C SER A 653 3.36 -13.41 -56.60
N VAL A 654 2.99 -12.28 -57.21
CA VAL A 654 1.98 -12.23 -58.30
C VAL A 654 2.40 -13.03 -59.53
N ASP A 655 3.67 -12.95 -59.92
CA ASP A 655 4.24 -13.65 -61.08
C ASP A 655 4.31 -15.18 -60.91
N TYR A 656 4.02 -15.67 -59.70
CA TYR A 656 4.00 -17.07 -59.34
C TYR A 656 2.60 -17.59 -58.99
N HIS A 657 1.56 -16.74 -59.05
CA HIS A 657 0.16 -17.12 -58.78
C HIS A 657 -0.33 -18.33 -59.60
N MET A 658 0.28 -18.64 -60.76
CA MET A 658 -0.05 -19.84 -61.54
C MET A 658 0.22 -21.14 -60.77
N HIS A 659 1.26 -21.16 -59.93
CA HIS A 659 1.67 -22.28 -59.08
C HIS A 659 0.88 -22.42 -57.77
N ARG A 660 -0.10 -21.54 -57.53
CA ARG A 660 -0.81 -21.40 -56.23
C ARG A 660 -1.30 -22.71 -55.64
N GLU A 661 -1.76 -23.65 -56.47
CA GLU A 661 -2.21 -24.98 -56.01
C GLU A 661 -1.03 -25.87 -55.57
N ARG A 662 0.08 -25.89 -56.32
CA ARG A 662 1.32 -26.62 -55.95
C ARG A 662 1.99 -25.98 -54.72
N TRP A 663 1.96 -24.66 -54.59
CA TRP A 663 2.43 -23.94 -53.41
C TRP A 663 1.62 -24.31 -52.16
N THR A 664 0.30 -24.19 -52.22
CA THR A 664 -0.60 -24.55 -51.10
C THR A 664 -0.48 -26.02 -50.71
N TYR A 665 -0.23 -26.92 -51.67
CA TYR A 665 0.04 -28.34 -51.40
C TYR A 665 1.28 -28.55 -50.50
N PHE A 666 2.36 -27.78 -50.68
CA PHE A 666 3.52 -27.84 -49.79
C PHE A 666 3.24 -27.38 -48.36
N HIS A 667 2.14 -26.65 -48.10
CA HIS A 667 1.77 -26.30 -46.72
C HIS A 667 1.51 -27.57 -45.90
N THR A 668 0.67 -28.50 -46.38
CA THR A 668 0.29 -29.70 -45.62
C THR A 668 1.24 -30.89 -45.81
N GLN A 669 2.05 -30.88 -46.87
CA GLN A 669 2.84 -32.05 -47.29
C GLN A 669 4.32 -31.94 -46.90
N LEU A 670 4.87 -30.73 -46.77
CA LEU A 670 6.19 -30.53 -46.19
C LEU A 670 6.05 -30.44 -44.67
N ARG A 671 6.92 -31.13 -43.93
CA ARG A 671 7.02 -30.95 -42.47
C ARG A 671 8.18 -30.00 -42.15
N PRO A 672 7.99 -29.00 -41.27
CA PRO A 672 9.04 -28.06 -40.92
C PRO A 672 10.12 -28.73 -40.06
N SER A 673 11.39 -28.40 -40.34
CA SER A 673 12.57 -28.90 -39.63
C SER A 673 13.02 -27.97 -38.51
N ILE A 674 13.70 -28.47 -37.47
CA ILE A 674 14.22 -27.65 -36.35
C ILE A 674 15.76 -27.62 -36.41
N VAL A 675 16.36 -26.44 -36.24
CA VAL A 675 17.82 -26.28 -36.14
C VAL A 675 18.29 -26.73 -34.75
N THR A 676 19.03 -27.84 -34.68
CA THR A 676 19.59 -28.40 -33.44
C THR A 676 20.46 -27.38 -32.70
N GLY A 677 20.22 -27.21 -31.39
CA GLY A 677 20.99 -26.31 -30.52
C GLY A 677 20.57 -24.83 -30.56
N SER A 678 19.62 -24.44 -31.42
CA SER A 678 19.07 -23.09 -31.47
C SER A 678 17.95 -22.86 -30.43
N ARG A 679 17.48 -21.61 -30.28
CA ARG A 679 16.22 -21.27 -29.62
C ARG A 679 15.10 -21.20 -30.69
N PRO A 680 14.21 -22.20 -30.83
CA PRO A 680 13.20 -22.20 -31.88
C PRO A 680 12.01 -21.28 -31.56
N MET A 681 11.46 -20.62 -32.58
CA MET A 681 10.27 -19.78 -32.50
C MET A 681 9.01 -20.65 -32.50
N ILE A 682 8.81 -21.39 -31.40
CA ILE A 682 7.64 -22.23 -31.11
C ILE A 682 7.02 -21.73 -29.82
N GLY A 683 5.69 -21.59 -29.79
CA GLY A 683 4.99 -21.03 -28.66
C GLY A 683 3.53 -20.70 -28.96
N CYS A 684 3.15 -19.44 -28.79
CA CYS A 684 1.77 -18.98 -29.00
C CYS A 684 1.71 -17.57 -29.61
N PHE A 685 0.63 -17.31 -30.34
CA PHE A 685 0.22 -15.97 -30.74
C PHE A 685 -0.67 -15.35 -29.65
N LEU A 686 -0.56 -14.05 -29.46
CA LEU A 686 -1.56 -13.27 -28.73
C LEU A 686 -2.60 -12.76 -29.73
N ILE A 687 -3.86 -13.11 -29.48
CA ILE A 687 -4.98 -13.04 -30.42
C ILE A 687 -6.28 -12.76 -29.67
N GLY A 688 -7.19 -12.03 -30.32
CA GLY A 688 -8.39 -11.50 -29.69
C GLY A 688 -8.12 -10.27 -28.83
N GLU A 689 -9.17 -9.66 -28.29
CA GLU A 689 -9.09 -8.39 -27.54
C GLU A 689 -8.20 -8.45 -26.30
N LYS A 690 -8.06 -9.63 -25.67
CA LYS A 690 -7.37 -9.80 -24.39
C LYS A 690 -6.62 -11.12 -24.28
N ALA A 691 -5.37 -11.06 -23.82
CA ALA A 691 -4.55 -12.22 -23.49
C ALA A 691 -4.36 -12.33 -21.97
N THR A 692 -4.32 -13.55 -21.46
CA THR A 692 -3.93 -13.83 -20.08
C THR A 692 -2.45 -14.19 -20.02
N ILE A 693 -1.67 -13.55 -19.16
CA ILE A 693 -0.22 -13.77 -19.02
C ILE A 693 0.17 -13.81 -17.54
N TYR A 694 1.40 -14.17 -17.23
CA TYR A 694 1.94 -14.17 -15.86
C TYR A 694 3.24 -13.37 -15.85
N LEU A 695 3.18 -12.14 -15.35
CA LEU A 695 4.31 -11.23 -15.19
C LEU A 695 4.77 -11.27 -13.74
N ASP A 696 6.02 -11.64 -13.47
CA ASP A 696 6.58 -11.82 -12.12
C ASP A 696 5.64 -12.62 -11.21
N ASP A 697 5.25 -13.80 -11.72
CA ASP A 697 4.28 -14.76 -11.16
C ASP A 697 2.85 -14.22 -10.90
N THR A 698 2.58 -12.96 -11.23
CA THR A 698 1.25 -12.33 -11.12
C THR A 698 0.44 -12.56 -12.40
N LYS A 699 -0.71 -13.24 -12.28
CA LYS A 699 -1.64 -13.45 -13.42
C LYS A 699 -2.28 -12.12 -13.82
N LEU A 700 -2.03 -11.70 -15.05
CA LEU A 700 -2.64 -10.52 -15.68
C LEU A 700 -3.59 -10.94 -16.79
N THR A 701 -4.55 -10.08 -17.11
CA THR A 701 -5.32 -10.14 -18.37
C THR A 701 -5.24 -8.78 -19.03
N VAL A 702 -4.47 -8.69 -20.12
CA VAL A 702 -4.10 -7.44 -20.78
C VAL A 702 -4.75 -7.35 -22.16
N ALA A 703 -5.04 -6.14 -22.64
CA ALA A 703 -5.42 -5.92 -24.04
C ALA A 703 -4.25 -6.27 -24.98
N VAL A 704 -4.53 -6.82 -26.16
CA VAL A 704 -3.50 -7.24 -27.15
C VAL A 704 -3.35 -6.20 -28.26
#